data_AF-W5LGJ7-F1
#
_entry.id   AF-W5LGJ7-F1
#
_cell.length_a   1.000
_cell.length_b   1.000
_cell.length_c   1.000
_cell.angle_alpha   90.00
_cell.angle_beta   90.00
_cell.angle_gamma   90.00
#
_symmetry.space_group_name_H-M   'P 1'
#
loop_
_entity.id
_entity.type
_entity.pdbx_description
1 polymer ?
#
loop_
_entity_poly.entity_id
_entity_poly.type
_entity_poly.pdbx_seq_one_letter_code
_entity_poly.pdbx_strand_id
1 'polypeptide(L)'
;MKEWQCVKLICARNGAMSLEELLSEFSTDPLYLFPGRAERFIQESGSLATVFLSGQKAVVAKSSLKLCRAKDCPGCSNLHLCKFFLFGDCQYGRGRRGCRFSHNLYTEQNVQVLQNHGLSQLDMRELCILLLHSDSSLLPPVCHSYNNGTGQYGKCQDGENCKRLHICEKYLRGPCQCPRSHDFYEPHPLKTLQGRGVPLALLPFIKDVYTHIEALRDEDKCRPPKNHGQRINKGPKPPQQASANANISNGQRANVNSNFRAPQNSAEKTEICMYFVKGSCKHGDKCIREHSKLPYKWQFKDGSAWAALPNNEGIEKDYCTPSKTYSSGPVPVCFDTMTRGSHPVRRLSTISSVVQPHFILTTTWNWYWEDEFGDWIQYASASGGHNTASITSEDLEQKYLQDNTAVVDFKAGSQSYSLSFQDMIQTNTRYGTKKLVKRRPAFVSSADAQTIKTSKRQISFKTLPSHWDKALTPETGYKRVQLQNTSAEYMEIQNMFTSTLHGFSIQQIERIQNKALWEVFQWQKDYMKKNNAGRNVEERKLFHGTDSKYIDAICLNNFDWRICGTHGTAYGKGSYFARDAKYSHSYTGDSTTRNMFVCRILVGDYTVGDSSYVRPPSKDGGDTHFYDSCVNNLHSPSIFVVFEKHQIYPEYLIQYRDAHSSYSSSPTYHYPLNTTTVNTTAHTAATSAYRPTPTPRSVPQPTPAPTYTPPSPAASASYRTPSYTYNIPRASPKPSKPESSCIIS
;
A
#
# COMPACT_ATOMS: atom_id res chain seq x y z
N MET A 1 35.65 -12.97 -13.28
CA MET A 1 34.26 -13.45 -13.15
C MET A 1 33.84 -14.12 -14.45
N LYS A 2 33.13 -15.26 -14.38
CA LYS A 2 32.54 -16.00 -15.51
C LYS A 2 31.06 -15.62 -15.69
N GLU A 3 30.49 -15.82 -16.87
CA GLU A 3 29.11 -15.41 -17.22
C GLU A 3 28.05 -15.97 -16.26
N TRP A 4 28.14 -17.26 -15.90
CA TRP A 4 27.21 -17.88 -14.96
C TRP A 4 27.26 -17.25 -13.55
N GLN A 5 28.40 -16.69 -13.14
CA GLN A 5 28.54 -16.00 -11.85
C GLN A 5 27.79 -14.66 -11.89
N CYS A 6 27.87 -13.93 -13.01
CA CYS A 6 27.09 -12.71 -13.22
C CYS A 6 25.59 -13.00 -13.22
N VAL A 7 25.15 -14.03 -13.96
CA VAL A 7 23.75 -14.45 -14.00
C VAL A 7 23.25 -14.81 -12.61
N LYS A 8 24.01 -15.60 -11.84
CA LYS A 8 23.68 -15.97 -10.46
C LYS A 8 23.56 -14.73 -9.56
N LEU A 9 24.56 -13.85 -9.58
CA LEU A 9 24.58 -12.62 -8.79
C LEU A 9 23.37 -11.72 -9.09
N ILE A 10 23.07 -11.51 -10.37
CA ILE A 10 21.92 -10.72 -10.81
C ILE A 10 20.60 -11.38 -10.37
N CYS A 11 20.47 -12.69 -10.51
CA CYS A 11 19.25 -13.40 -10.09
C CYS A 11 19.05 -13.37 -8.56
N ALA A 12 20.13 -13.41 -7.78
CA ALA A 12 20.08 -13.25 -6.33
C ALA A 12 19.54 -11.86 -5.92
N ARG A 13 19.79 -10.83 -6.73
CA ARG A 13 19.27 -9.45 -6.62
C ARG A 13 17.98 -9.21 -7.43
N ASN A 14 17.10 -10.21 -7.53
CA ASN A 14 15.79 -10.11 -8.20
C ASN A 14 15.85 -9.90 -9.73
N GLY A 15 16.95 -10.26 -10.37
CA GLY A 15 17.04 -10.42 -11.83
C GLY A 15 17.55 -9.20 -12.59
N ALA A 16 17.87 -8.10 -11.91
CA ALA A 16 18.55 -6.94 -12.48
C ALA A 16 19.52 -6.31 -11.47
N MET A 17 20.51 -5.59 -11.98
CA MET A 17 21.49 -4.85 -11.16
C MET A 17 21.95 -3.61 -11.93
N SER A 18 22.34 -2.53 -11.26
CA SER A 18 22.89 -1.36 -11.95
C SER A 18 24.19 -1.74 -12.67
N LEU A 19 24.47 -1.10 -13.81
CA LEU A 19 25.70 -1.38 -14.57
C LEU A 19 26.93 -1.07 -13.71
N GLU A 20 26.89 0.01 -12.94
CA GLU A 20 27.98 0.45 -12.05
C GLU A 20 28.26 -0.57 -10.93
N GLU A 21 27.21 -1.07 -10.25
CA GLU A 21 27.38 -2.12 -9.25
C GLU A 21 28.00 -3.37 -9.86
N LEU A 22 27.49 -3.83 -11.01
CA LEU A 22 28.03 -5.03 -11.64
C LEU A 22 29.50 -4.83 -12.04
N LEU A 23 29.89 -3.67 -12.56
CA LEU A 23 31.28 -3.35 -12.91
C LEU A 23 32.18 -3.30 -11.68
N SER A 24 31.67 -2.84 -10.53
CA SER A 24 32.43 -2.84 -9.27
C SER A 24 32.84 -4.26 -8.85
N GLU A 25 32.01 -5.27 -9.15
CA GLU A 25 32.29 -6.69 -8.87
C GLU A 25 33.40 -7.26 -9.77
N PHE A 26 33.64 -6.68 -10.95
CA PHE A 26 34.78 -7.03 -11.81
C PHE A 26 36.08 -6.40 -11.36
N SER A 27 36.03 -5.33 -10.55
CA SER A 27 37.21 -4.54 -10.15
C SER A 27 38.18 -5.31 -9.26
N THR A 28 37.73 -6.40 -8.65
CA THR A 28 38.57 -7.31 -7.85
C THR A 28 39.28 -8.37 -8.69
N ASP A 29 38.97 -8.50 -9.98
CA ASP A 29 39.55 -9.52 -10.86
C ASP A 29 40.65 -8.89 -11.76
N PRO A 30 41.93 -9.30 -11.61
CA PRO A 30 43.04 -8.79 -12.41
C PRO A 30 42.83 -8.87 -13.93
N LEU A 31 41.99 -9.80 -14.41
CA LEU A 31 41.69 -9.95 -15.83
C LEU A 31 40.87 -8.79 -16.40
N TYR A 32 40.17 -8.01 -15.56
CA TYR A 32 39.26 -6.94 -15.98
C TYR A 32 39.75 -5.54 -15.60
N LEU A 33 41.02 -5.39 -15.20
CA LEU A 33 41.63 -4.10 -14.83
C LEU A 33 41.75 -3.10 -15.99
N PHE A 34 41.64 -3.55 -17.24
CA PHE A 34 41.63 -2.67 -18.41
C PHE A 34 40.24 -2.03 -18.59
N PRO A 35 40.14 -0.69 -18.66
CA PRO A 35 38.88 0.00 -18.87
C PRO A 35 38.12 -0.51 -20.09
N GLY A 36 36.83 -0.79 -19.97
CA GLY A 36 35.97 -1.22 -21.07
C GLY A 36 35.92 -2.73 -21.32
N ARG A 37 36.76 -3.55 -20.69
CA ARG A 37 36.77 -5.01 -20.91
C ARG A 37 35.54 -5.70 -20.29
N ALA A 38 35.13 -5.26 -19.10
CA ALA A 38 33.95 -5.80 -18.42
C ALA A 38 32.65 -5.40 -19.13
N GLU A 39 32.56 -4.15 -19.61
CA GLU A 39 31.44 -3.66 -20.41
C GLU A 39 31.32 -4.43 -21.71
N ARG A 40 32.44 -4.67 -22.40
CA ARG A 40 32.46 -5.48 -23.62
C ARG A 40 32.02 -6.92 -23.36
N PHE A 41 32.49 -7.52 -22.26
CA PHE A 41 32.07 -8.87 -21.84
C PHE A 41 30.54 -8.94 -21.60
N ILE A 42 29.96 -7.95 -20.92
CA ILE A 42 28.52 -7.85 -20.70
C ILE A 42 27.77 -7.68 -22.04
N GLN A 43 28.28 -6.84 -22.93
CA GLN A 43 27.65 -6.56 -24.22
C GLN A 43 27.67 -7.76 -25.19
N GLU A 44 28.74 -8.57 -25.16
CA GLU A 44 28.89 -9.76 -26.00
C GLU A 44 28.17 -10.99 -25.42
N SER A 45 27.75 -10.95 -24.15
CA SER A 45 27.04 -12.05 -23.48
C SER A 45 25.66 -12.32 -24.09
N GLY A 46 25.34 -13.62 -24.23
CA GLY A 46 24.00 -14.07 -24.63
C GLY A 46 23.00 -14.09 -23.48
N SER A 47 23.49 -14.16 -22.24
CA SER A 47 22.69 -14.32 -21.01
C SER A 47 22.54 -13.03 -20.21
N LEU A 48 23.11 -11.92 -20.68
CA LEU A 48 23.02 -10.59 -20.08
C LEU A 48 22.48 -9.60 -21.11
N ALA A 49 21.70 -8.62 -20.65
CA ALA A 49 21.21 -7.53 -21.48
C ALA A 49 21.36 -6.20 -20.74
N THR A 50 22.08 -5.27 -21.35
CA THR A 50 22.15 -3.88 -20.86
C THR A 50 20.90 -3.13 -21.31
N VAL A 51 20.11 -2.66 -20.35
CA VAL A 51 18.84 -1.97 -20.57
C VAL A 51 18.78 -0.67 -19.76
N PHE A 52 17.74 0.14 -19.99
CA PHE A 52 17.45 1.31 -19.17
C PHE A 52 16.24 1.03 -18.28
N LEU A 53 16.44 1.06 -16.96
CA LEU A 53 15.36 0.94 -15.97
C LEU A 53 15.23 2.29 -15.26
N SER A 54 14.05 2.92 -15.34
CA SER A 54 13.79 4.23 -14.72
C SER A 54 14.81 5.32 -15.09
N GLY A 55 15.37 5.27 -16.31
CA GLY A 55 16.36 6.23 -16.79
C GLY A 55 17.82 5.91 -16.43
N GLN A 56 18.09 4.82 -15.71
CA GLN A 56 19.43 4.38 -15.36
C GLN A 56 19.84 3.11 -16.14
N LYS A 57 21.12 2.99 -16.48
CA LYS A 57 21.66 1.79 -17.12
C LYS A 57 21.72 0.64 -16.11
N ALA A 58 21.07 -0.47 -16.44
CA ALA A 58 21.06 -1.69 -15.65
C ALA A 58 21.37 -2.90 -16.54
N VAL A 59 21.78 -3.99 -15.91
CA VAL A 59 22.01 -5.29 -16.56
C VAL A 59 20.98 -6.27 -16.04
N VAL A 60 20.19 -6.83 -16.95
CA VAL A 60 19.16 -7.84 -16.68
C VAL A 60 19.70 -9.20 -17.14
N ALA A 61 19.56 -10.22 -16.31
CA ALA A 61 19.87 -11.60 -16.72
C ALA A 61 18.79 -12.10 -17.68
N LYS A 62 19.15 -12.92 -18.67
CA LYS A 62 18.19 -13.54 -19.58
C LYS A 62 18.60 -14.95 -19.95
N SER A 63 17.63 -15.77 -20.32
CA SER A 63 17.89 -17.12 -20.83
C SER A 63 16.93 -17.50 -21.95
N SER A 64 17.39 -18.34 -22.86
CA SER A 64 16.53 -19.00 -23.85
C SER A 64 15.81 -20.23 -23.28
N LEU A 65 16.13 -20.64 -22.04
CA LEU A 65 15.52 -21.79 -21.37
C LEU A 65 14.02 -21.56 -21.13
N LYS A 66 13.21 -22.57 -21.41
CA LYS A 66 11.75 -22.57 -21.17
C LYS A 66 11.32 -23.85 -20.47
N LEU A 67 10.09 -23.86 -19.97
CA LEU A 67 9.47 -25.08 -19.46
C LEU A 67 8.95 -25.96 -20.61
N CYS A 68 9.23 -27.26 -20.54
CA CYS A 68 8.63 -28.23 -21.43
C CYS A 68 7.14 -28.38 -21.11
N ARG A 69 6.30 -28.37 -22.14
CA ARG A 69 4.83 -28.53 -22.01
C ARG A 69 4.33 -29.91 -22.40
N ALA A 70 5.20 -30.76 -22.95
CA ALA A 70 4.88 -32.13 -23.30
C ALA A 70 4.96 -33.01 -22.04
N LYS A 71 3.97 -33.89 -21.87
CA LYS A 71 3.93 -34.84 -20.77
C LYS A 71 4.94 -35.97 -20.98
N ASP A 72 4.93 -36.52 -22.19
CA ASP A 72 5.81 -37.61 -22.61
C ASP A 72 6.75 -37.03 -23.69
N CYS A 73 7.94 -36.60 -23.27
CA CYS A 73 8.91 -35.96 -24.14
C CYS A 73 10.20 -36.80 -24.18
N PRO A 74 10.60 -37.36 -25.34
CA PRO A 74 11.73 -38.28 -25.44
C PRO A 74 13.11 -37.60 -25.34
N GLY A 75 13.16 -36.29 -25.08
CA GLY A 75 14.40 -35.52 -25.08
C GLY A 75 14.24 -34.19 -25.80
N CYS A 76 13.99 -33.11 -25.08
CA CYS A 76 14.05 -31.75 -25.62
C CYS A 76 14.99 -30.87 -24.78
N SER A 77 15.35 -29.70 -25.31
CA SER A 77 16.21 -28.71 -24.65
C SER A 77 15.47 -27.82 -23.63
N ASN A 78 14.25 -28.18 -23.22
CA ASN A 78 13.46 -27.42 -22.24
C ASN A 78 13.45 -28.13 -20.90
N LEU A 79 13.23 -27.37 -19.84
CA LEU A 79 13.19 -27.89 -18.48
C LEU A 79 11.88 -28.66 -18.25
N HIS A 80 11.97 -29.94 -17.92
CA HIS A 80 10.84 -30.78 -17.57
C HIS A 80 10.50 -30.55 -16.10
N LEU A 81 9.87 -29.42 -15.82
CA LEU A 81 9.51 -29.02 -14.47
C LEU A 81 8.10 -28.44 -14.45
N CYS A 82 7.35 -28.77 -13.41
CA CYS A 82 6.04 -28.18 -13.18
C CYS A 82 6.16 -26.67 -12.93
N LYS A 83 5.40 -25.88 -13.70
CA LYS A 83 5.29 -24.43 -13.52
C LYS A 83 4.97 -24.02 -12.09
N PHE A 84 4.01 -24.67 -11.44
CA PHE A 84 3.59 -24.29 -10.09
C PHE A 84 4.67 -24.66 -9.07
N PHE A 85 5.39 -25.76 -9.29
CA PHE A 85 6.54 -26.13 -8.46
C PHE A 85 7.69 -25.12 -8.62
N LEU A 86 7.96 -24.63 -9.83
CA LEU A 86 8.90 -23.53 -10.07
C LEU A 86 8.51 -22.28 -9.27
N PHE A 87 7.22 -21.99 -9.13
CA PHE A 87 6.71 -20.87 -8.33
C PHE A 87 6.77 -21.12 -6.81
N GLY A 88 7.24 -22.29 -6.37
CA GLY A 88 7.45 -22.64 -4.96
C GLY A 88 6.41 -23.60 -4.37
N ASP A 89 5.23 -23.75 -4.98
CA ASP A 89 4.23 -24.73 -4.53
C ASP A 89 3.29 -25.19 -5.66
N CYS A 90 3.11 -26.50 -5.76
CA CYS A 90 2.20 -27.11 -6.74
C CYS A 90 1.01 -27.78 -6.06
N GLN A 91 -0.18 -27.21 -6.28
CA GLN A 91 -1.45 -27.73 -5.79
C GLN A 91 -1.76 -29.18 -6.21
N TYR A 92 -1.12 -29.70 -7.26
CA TYR A 92 -1.31 -31.06 -7.75
C TYR A 92 -0.26 -32.06 -7.24
N GLY A 93 0.81 -31.60 -6.59
CA GLY A 93 1.88 -32.47 -6.09
C GLY A 93 1.48 -33.39 -4.93
N ARG A 94 0.41 -33.04 -4.20
CA ARG A 94 -0.04 -33.74 -2.98
C ARG A 94 -1.40 -34.44 -3.12
N GLY A 95 -1.95 -34.53 -4.34
CA GLY A 95 -3.28 -35.12 -4.61
C GLY A 95 -3.22 -36.56 -5.12
N ARG A 96 -4.33 -37.31 -5.02
CA ARG A 96 -4.42 -38.75 -5.42
C ARG A 96 -4.01 -39.06 -6.87
N ARG A 97 -4.09 -38.08 -7.79
CA ARG A 97 -3.71 -38.26 -9.20
C ARG A 97 -2.26 -37.83 -9.51
N GLY A 98 -1.55 -37.24 -8.54
CA GLY A 98 -0.22 -36.66 -8.72
C GLY A 98 -0.18 -35.46 -9.69
N CYS A 99 0.93 -34.72 -9.69
CA CYS A 99 1.17 -33.72 -10.72
C CYS A 99 1.55 -34.42 -12.02
N ARG A 100 1.06 -33.92 -13.15
CA ARG A 100 1.39 -34.46 -14.48
C ARG A 100 2.79 -34.07 -14.97
N PHE A 101 3.44 -33.13 -14.30
CA PHE A 101 4.77 -32.62 -14.63
C PHE A 101 5.73 -32.90 -13.47
N SER A 102 7.01 -33.11 -13.78
CA SER A 102 8.04 -33.42 -12.78
C SER A 102 8.23 -32.29 -11.76
N HIS A 103 8.43 -32.65 -10.49
CA HIS A 103 8.82 -31.76 -9.39
C HIS A 103 10.28 -31.98 -8.98
N ASN A 104 11.07 -32.65 -9.83
CA ASN A 104 12.45 -32.93 -9.55
C ASN A 104 13.33 -32.17 -10.54
N LEU A 105 14.00 -31.14 -10.04
CA LEU A 105 14.97 -30.36 -10.82
C LEU A 105 16.24 -31.17 -11.14
N TYR A 106 16.52 -32.21 -10.35
CA TYR A 106 17.75 -33.00 -10.40
C TYR A 106 17.61 -34.31 -11.17
N THR A 107 16.55 -34.48 -11.97
CA THR A 107 16.52 -35.58 -12.96
C THR A 107 17.68 -35.39 -13.94
N GLU A 108 18.30 -36.48 -14.39
CA GLU A 108 19.44 -36.48 -15.33
C GLU A 108 19.21 -35.55 -16.52
N GLN A 109 18.03 -35.60 -17.14
CA GLN A 109 17.65 -34.73 -18.25
C GLN A 109 17.66 -33.24 -17.87
N ASN A 110 17.07 -32.86 -16.74
CA ASN A 110 17.02 -31.46 -16.28
C ASN A 110 18.42 -30.95 -15.89
N VAL A 111 19.25 -31.79 -15.26
CA VAL A 111 20.65 -31.45 -14.95
C VAL A 111 21.41 -31.16 -16.24
N GLN A 112 21.26 -32.01 -17.26
CA GLN A 112 21.90 -31.80 -18.57
C GLN A 112 21.40 -30.52 -19.24
N VAL A 113 20.09 -30.25 -19.22
CA VAL A 113 19.53 -29.02 -19.77
C VAL A 113 20.08 -27.78 -19.05
N LEU A 114 20.13 -27.80 -17.71
CA LEU A 114 20.70 -26.69 -16.94
C LEU A 114 22.20 -26.49 -17.24
N GLN A 115 22.97 -27.59 -17.40
CA GLN A 115 24.39 -27.52 -17.78
C GLN A 115 24.57 -26.89 -19.15
N ASN A 116 23.78 -27.31 -20.14
CA ASN A 116 23.85 -26.78 -21.51
C ASN A 116 23.52 -25.27 -21.58
N HIS A 117 22.72 -24.78 -20.64
CA HIS A 117 22.40 -23.35 -20.52
C HIS A 117 23.30 -22.59 -19.52
N GLY A 118 24.26 -23.25 -18.88
CA GLY A 118 25.14 -22.61 -17.88
C GLY A 118 24.44 -22.24 -16.57
N LEU A 119 23.31 -22.87 -16.24
CA LEU A 119 22.43 -22.54 -15.11
C LEU A 119 22.46 -23.53 -13.95
N SER A 120 23.32 -24.55 -13.98
CA SER A 120 23.36 -25.61 -12.95
C SER A 120 23.68 -25.12 -11.54
N GLN A 121 24.22 -23.91 -11.41
CA GLN A 121 24.59 -23.31 -10.13
C GLN A 121 23.49 -22.45 -9.52
N LEU A 122 22.38 -22.22 -10.25
CA LEU A 122 21.26 -21.44 -9.75
C LEU A 122 20.38 -22.31 -8.83
N ASP A 123 19.93 -21.72 -7.72
CA ASP A 123 18.90 -22.34 -6.90
C ASP A 123 17.50 -22.19 -7.54
N MET A 124 16.49 -22.79 -6.92
CA MET A 124 15.11 -22.76 -7.43
C MET A 124 14.54 -21.34 -7.52
N ARG A 125 14.88 -20.46 -6.57
CA ARG A 125 14.40 -19.07 -6.53
C ARG A 125 15.06 -18.25 -7.64
N GLU A 126 16.37 -18.35 -7.77
CA GLU A 126 17.16 -17.70 -8.82
C GLU A 126 16.67 -18.14 -10.21
N LEU A 127 16.45 -19.45 -10.41
CA LEU A 127 15.91 -19.99 -11.65
C LEU A 127 14.47 -19.51 -11.92
N CYS A 128 13.64 -19.40 -10.88
CA CYS A 128 12.28 -18.88 -11.00
C CYS A 128 12.28 -17.42 -11.47
N ILE A 129 13.09 -16.56 -10.85
CA ILE A 129 13.23 -15.15 -11.23
C ILE A 129 13.71 -15.02 -12.69
N LEU A 130 14.75 -15.77 -13.08
CA LEU A 130 15.29 -15.77 -14.44
C LEU A 130 14.23 -16.17 -15.48
N LEU A 131 13.49 -17.25 -15.21
CA LEU A 131 12.47 -17.75 -16.12
C LEU A 131 11.25 -16.81 -16.19
N LEU A 132 10.87 -16.16 -15.09
CA LEU A 132 9.71 -15.27 -15.05
C LEU A 132 9.81 -14.08 -16.01
N HIS A 133 11.00 -13.46 -16.15
CA HIS A 133 11.19 -12.40 -17.15
C HIS A 133 11.65 -12.91 -18.52
N SER A 134 12.21 -14.12 -18.62
CA SER A 134 12.71 -14.69 -19.89
C SER A 134 11.64 -15.44 -20.69
N ASP A 135 10.71 -16.10 -20.02
CA ASP A 135 9.60 -16.85 -20.63
C ASP A 135 8.27 -16.11 -20.44
N SER A 136 7.92 -15.32 -21.45
CA SER A 136 6.67 -14.53 -21.51
C SER A 136 5.39 -15.36 -21.41
N SER A 137 5.48 -16.69 -21.45
CA SER A 137 4.32 -17.57 -21.29
C SER A 137 3.98 -17.93 -19.85
N LEU A 138 4.90 -17.68 -18.91
CA LEU A 138 4.69 -17.96 -17.49
C LEU A 138 3.72 -16.96 -16.84
N LEU A 139 3.69 -15.73 -17.35
CA LEU A 139 2.86 -14.64 -16.84
C LEU A 139 1.78 -14.22 -17.86
N PRO A 140 0.64 -13.67 -17.40
CA PRO A 140 -0.35 -13.09 -18.29
C PRO A 140 0.23 -11.86 -19.02
N PRO A 141 0.06 -11.72 -20.34
CA PRO A 141 0.56 -10.53 -21.03
C PRO A 141 -0.23 -9.29 -20.60
N VAL A 142 0.44 -8.13 -20.59
CA VAL A 142 -0.23 -6.83 -20.38
C VAL A 142 -1.25 -6.59 -21.48
N CYS A 143 -2.44 -6.14 -21.10
CA CYS A 143 -3.54 -5.92 -22.02
C CYS A 143 -3.30 -4.66 -22.85
N HIS A 144 -2.97 -4.83 -24.13
CA HIS A 144 -2.79 -3.71 -25.06
C HIS A 144 -4.08 -2.89 -25.21
N SER A 145 -5.25 -3.54 -25.38
CA SER A 145 -6.53 -2.83 -25.52
C SER A 145 -6.91 -2.03 -24.28
N TYR A 146 -6.54 -2.50 -23.08
CA TYR A 146 -6.72 -1.74 -21.85
C TYR A 146 -5.87 -0.46 -21.85
N ASN A 147 -4.62 -0.56 -22.29
CA ASN A 147 -3.71 0.57 -22.34
C ASN A 147 -4.02 1.58 -23.45
N ASN A 148 -4.94 1.25 -24.37
CA ASN A 148 -5.30 2.09 -25.51
C ASN A 148 -6.78 2.50 -25.45
N GLY A 149 -7.08 3.80 -25.50
CA GLY A 149 -8.45 4.34 -25.48
C GLY A 149 -8.80 5.07 -24.19
N THR A 150 -10.05 5.51 -24.09
CA THR A 150 -10.60 6.27 -22.95
C THR A 150 -11.48 5.39 -22.07
N GLY A 151 -11.80 5.84 -20.85
CA GLY A 151 -12.64 5.10 -19.90
C GLY A 151 -11.90 4.02 -19.10
N GLN A 152 -12.61 3.46 -18.11
CA GLN A 152 -12.07 2.56 -17.08
C GLN A 152 -11.29 1.37 -17.66
N TYR A 153 -11.78 0.78 -18.76
CA TYR A 153 -11.16 -0.38 -19.41
C TYR A 153 -10.50 -0.06 -20.76
N GLY A 154 -10.44 1.21 -21.17
CA GLY A 154 -9.90 1.58 -22.47
C GLY A 154 -10.73 0.96 -23.61
N LYS A 155 -10.06 0.38 -24.61
CA LYS A 155 -10.70 -0.38 -25.69
C LYS A 155 -10.92 -1.86 -25.33
N CYS A 156 -10.65 -2.29 -24.09
CA CYS A 156 -10.85 -3.68 -23.69
C CYS A 156 -12.36 -3.97 -23.49
N GLN A 157 -12.91 -4.83 -24.36
CA GLN A 157 -14.32 -5.23 -24.29
C GLN A 157 -14.60 -6.25 -23.18
N ASP A 158 -13.56 -6.98 -22.74
CA ASP A 158 -13.72 -8.04 -21.74
C ASP A 158 -13.80 -7.51 -20.30
N GLY A 159 -13.45 -6.23 -20.06
CA GLY A 159 -13.48 -5.59 -18.75
C GLY A 159 -12.87 -6.44 -17.63
N GLU A 160 -13.62 -6.67 -16.56
CA GLU A 160 -13.20 -7.50 -15.41
C GLU A 160 -12.96 -8.98 -15.72
N ASN A 161 -13.40 -9.45 -16.88
CA ASN A 161 -13.23 -10.83 -17.35
C ASN A 161 -12.04 -10.99 -18.30
N CYS A 162 -11.31 -9.91 -18.61
CA CYS A 162 -10.11 -10.00 -19.44
C CYS A 162 -9.10 -10.96 -18.82
N LYS A 163 -8.51 -11.84 -19.64
CA LYS A 163 -7.45 -12.78 -19.21
C LYS A 163 -6.04 -12.19 -19.34
N ARG A 164 -5.94 -10.95 -19.82
CA ARG A 164 -4.71 -10.18 -19.96
C ARG A 164 -4.65 -9.16 -18.84
N LEU A 165 -3.45 -8.85 -18.40
CA LEU A 165 -3.24 -8.03 -17.22
C LEU A 165 -3.61 -6.57 -17.50
N HIS A 166 -4.62 -6.03 -16.81
CA HIS A 166 -4.93 -4.60 -16.82
C HIS A 166 -4.00 -3.82 -15.88
N ILE A 167 -2.77 -3.59 -16.32
CA ILE A 167 -1.82 -2.69 -15.66
C ILE A 167 -1.35 -1.65 -16.67
N CYS A 168 -1.06 -0.44 -16.21
CA CYS A 168 -0.53 0.62 -17.04
C CYS A 168 0.86 0.27 -17.59
N GLU A 169 1.03 0.30 -18.91
CA GLU A 169 2.31 0.01 -19.55
C GLU A 169 3.35 1.12 -19.33
N LYS A 170 2.91 2.38 -19.15
CA LYS A 170 3.81 3.49 -18.84
C LYS A 170 4.36 3.40 -17.42
N TYR A 171 3.55 2.94 -16.47
CA TYR A 171 3.95 2.68 -15.08
C TYR A 171 5.05 1.61 -15.00
N LEU A 172 5.00 0.60 -15.88
CA LEU A 172 6.05 -0.43 -15.95
C LEU A 172 7.37 0.11 -16.51
N ARG A 173 7.37 1.26 -17.19
CA ARG A 173 8.58 1.89 -17.73
C ARG A 173 9.13 3.00 -16.81
N GLY A 174 8.40 3.37 -15.77
CA GLY A 174 8.79 4.44 -14.85
C GLY A 174 7.60 5.15 -14.23
N PRO A 175 7.82 6.32 -13.61
CA PRO A 175 6.77 7.10 -12.96
C PRO A 175 5.62 7.43 -13.92
N CYS A 176 4.39 7.15 -13.51
CA CYS A 176 3.18 7.45 -14.28
C CYS A 176 2.06 7.92 -13.35
N GLN A 177 1.29 8.91 -13.78
CA GLN A 177 0.13 9.46 -13.06
C GLN A 177 -1.18 9.33 -13.85
N CYS A 178 -1.22 8.44 -14.84
CA CYS A 178 -2.43 8.24 -15.63
C CYS A 178 -3.50 7.47 -14.82
N PRO A 179 -4.78 7.48 -15.24
CA PRO A 179 -5.88 6.84 -14.52
C PRO A 179 -5.93 5.30 -14.70
N ARG A 180 -4.89 4.69 -15.29
CA ARG A 180 -4.78 3.24 -15.43
C ARG A 180 -4.25 2.65 -14.11
N SER A 181 -4.49 1.37 -13.89
CA SER A 181 -4.08 0.63 -12.71
C SER A 181 -2.55 0.65 -12.58
N HIS A 182 -2.07 1.04 -11.41
CA HIS A 182 -0.66 1.04 -11.00
C HIS A 182 -0.41 0.11 -9.81
N ASP A 183 -1.40 -0.71 -9.46
CA ASP A 183 -1.37 -1.58 -8.30
C ASP A 183 -1.71 -3.02 -8.69
N PHE A 184 -0.76 -3.92 -8.50
CA PHE A 184 -0.95 -5.35 -8.76
C PHE A 184 -1.87 -6.04 -7.73
N TYR A 185 -2.21 -5.37 -6.62
CA TYR A 185 -3.16 -5.83 -5.60
C TYR A 185 -4.61 -5.42 -5.91
N GLU A 186 -4.85 -4.59 -6.94
CA GLU A 186 -6.22 -4.29 -7.38
C GLU A 186 -6.97 -5.56 -7.84
N PRO A 187 -8.32 -5.57 -7.76
CA PRO A 187 -9.11 -6.77 -8.00
C PRO A 187 -8.80 -7.47 -9.34
N HIS A 188 -8.65 -6.71 -10.43
CA HIS A 188 -8.40 -7.29 -11.74
C HIS A 188 -6.96 -7.81 -11.92
N PRO A 189 -5.89 -7.01 -11.67
CA PRO A 189 -4.51 -7.50 -11.71
C PRO A 189 -4.27 -8.73 -10.84
N LEU A 190 -4.72 -8.69 -9.58
CA LEU A 190 -4.52 -9.77 -8.61
C LEU A 190 -5.20 -11.06 -9.07
N LYS A 191 -6.48 -10.98 -9.47
CA LYS A 191 -7.25 -12.11 -10.00
C LYS A 191 -6.60 -12.72 -11.24
N THR A 192 -6.08 -11.89 -12.15
CA THR A 192 -5.46 -12.33 -13.40
C THR A 192 -4.14 -13.06 -13.14
N LEU A 193 -3.32 -12.57 -12.21
CA LEU A 193 -2.07 -13.21 -11.79
C LEU A 193 -2.32 -14.54 -11.06
N GLN A 194 -3.23 -14.55 -10.09
CA GLN A 194 -3.61 -15.76 -9.36
C GLN A 194 -4.25 -16.80 -10.27
N GLY A 195 -5.09 -16.37 -11.22
CA GLY A 195 -5.66 -17.23 -12.26
C GLY A 195 -4.61 -17.88 -13.17
N ARG A 196 -3.39 -17.31 -13.25
CA ARG A 196 -2.22 -17.90 -13.93
C ARG A 196 -1.31 -18.69 -13.00
N GLY A 197 -1.68 -18.83 -11.73
CA GLY A 197 -0.95 -19.61 -10.74
C GLY A 197 0.12 -18.86 -9.98
N VAL A 198 0.24 -17.53 -10.16
CA VAL A 198 1.25 -16.73 -9.46
C VAL A 198 0.86 -16.63 -7.97
N PRO A 199 1.67 -17.15 -7.03
CA PRO A 199 1.37 -17.07 -5.60
C PRO A 199 1.59 -15.65 -5.07
N LEU A 200 0.93 -15.31 -3.96
CA LEU A 200 1.04 -14.00 -3.29
C LEU A 200 2.49 -13.66 -2.91
N ALA A 201 3.31 -14.66 -2.57
CA ALA A 201 4.72 -14.49 -2.23
C ALA A 201 5.57 -13.90 -3.37
N LEU A 202 5.13 -14.00 -4.63
CA LEU A 202 5.81 -13.41 -5.78
C LEU A 202 5.30 -12.01 -6.14
N LEU A 203 4.20 -11.53 -5.53
CA LEU A 203 3.65 -10.21 -5.83
C LEU A 203 4.59 -9.04 -5.52
N PRO A 204 5.39 -9.04 -4.44
CA PRO A 204 6.33 -7.94 -4.19
C PRO A 204 7.33 -7.71 -5.34
N PHE A 205 7.67 -8.77 -6.09
CA PHE A 205 8.66 -8.73 -7.18
C PHE A 205 8.01 -8.61 -8.57
N ILE A 206 6.68 -8.71 -8.67
CA ILE A 206 6.01 -8.86 -9.97
C ILE A 206 6.15 -7.60 -10.83
N LYS A 207 6.19 -6.41 -10.21
CA LYS A 207 6.41 -5.15 -10.90
C LYS A 207 7.77 -5.14 -11.59
N ASP A 208 8.82 -5.54 -10.88
CA ASP A 208 10.19 -5.58 -11.41
C ASP A 208 10.29 -6.59 -12.55
N VAL A 209 9.67 -7.77 -12.38
CA VAL A 209 9.60 -8.79 -13.45
C VAL A 209 8.95 -8.22 -14.72
N TYR A 210 7.80 -7.55 -14.64
CA TYR A 210 7.17 -6.94 -15.83
C TYR A 210 8.00 -5.79 -16.41
N THR A 211 8.66 -5.01 -15.56
CA THR A 211 9.59 -3.95 -15.99
C THR A 211 10.73 -4.54 -16.81
N HIS A 212 11.34 -5.64 -16.33
CA HIS A 212 12.39 -6.37 -17.03
C HIS A 212 11.88 -6.97 -18.35
N ILE A 213 10.69 -7.55 -18.37
CA ILE A 213 10.07 -8.09 -19.59
C ILE A 213 9.93 -7.01 -20.66
N GLU A 214 9.39 -5.83 -20.31
CA GLU A 214 9.24 -4.73 -21.28
C GLU A 214 10.59 -4.20 -21.74
N ALA A 215 11.56 -4.06 -20.84
CA ALA A 215 12.91 -3.62 -21.18
C ALA A 215 13.63 -4.59 -22.14
N LEU A 216 13.52 -5.90 -21.91
CA LEU A 216 14.08 -6.93 -22.79
C LEU A 216 13.40 -6.93 -24.16
N ARG A 217 12.09 -6.69 -24.24
CA ARG A 217 11.39 -6.55 -25.53
C ARG A 217 11.85 -5.34 -26.32
N ASP A 218 12.11 -4.21 -25.65
CA ASP A 218 12.58 -3.00 -26.31
C ASP A 218 14.05 -3.15 -26.77
N GLU A 219 14.87 -3.92 -26.05
CA GLU A 219 16.22 -4.33 -26.47
C GLU A 219 16.20 -5.19 -27.74
N ASP A 220 15.32 -6.19 -27.80
CA ASP A 220 15.16 -7.06 -28.96
C ASP A 220 14.68 -6.30 -30.22
N LYS A 221 13.87 -5.25 -30.07
CA LYS A 221 13.44 -4.39 -31.19
C LYS A 221 14.57 -3.53 -31.75
N CYS A 222 15.55 -3.17 -30.93
CA CYS A 222 16.67 -2.30 -31.30
C CYS A 222 17.85 -3.07 -31.93
N ARG A 223 17.86 -4.41 -31.89
CA ARG A 223 18.91 -5.20 -32.55
C ARG A 223 18.68 -5.28 -34.07
N PRO A 224 19.72 -5.11 -34.90
CA PRO A 224 19.62 -5.37 -36.33
C PRO A 224 19.27 -6.85 -36.56
N PRO A 225 18.42 -7.18 -37.55
CA PRO A 225 18.02 -8.56 -37.81
C PRO A 225 19.26 -9.42 -38.12
N LYS A 226 19.49 -10.45 -37.31
CA LYS A 226 20.49 -11.47 -37.61
C LYS A 226 20.04 -12.22 -38.87
N ASN A 227 20.90 -12.25 -39.89
CA ASN A 227 20.75 -13.09 -41.08
C ASN A 227 20.55 -14.56 -40.66
N HIS A 228 19.30 -15.01 -40.60
CA HIS A 228 18.97 -16.42 -40.64
C HIS A 228 18.20 -16.70 -41.93
N GLY A 229 18.77 -17.64 -42.69
CA GLY A 229 18.42 -17.95 -44.06
C GLY A 229 16.96 -18.36 -44.26
N GLN A 230 16.52 -18.08 -45.48
CA GLN A 230 15.43 -18.72 -46.23
C GLN A 230 14.19 -19.11 -45.41
N ARG A 231 13.28 -18.15 -45.26
CA ARG A 231 11.85 -18.44 -45.12
C ARG A 231 11.34 -19.10 -46.40
N ILE A 232 10.96 -20.37 -46.32
CA ILE A 232 10.05 -20.96 -47.32
C ILE A 232 8.64 -20.42 -47.05
N ASN A 233 8.10 -19.75 -48.06
CA ASN A 233 6.73 -19.25 -48.15
C ASN A 233 5.68 -20.35 -47.91
N LYS A 234 4.69 -20.08 -47.06
CA LYS A 234 3.30 -20.55 -47.27
C LYS A 234 2.33 -19.42 -46.90
N GLY A 235 1.37 -19.21 -47.80
CA GLY A 235 0.64 -17.95 -47.99
C GLY A 235 -0.54 -17.69 -47.03
N PRO A 236 -1.42 -16.74 -47.39
CA PRO A 236 -2.35 -16.12 -46.46
C PRO A 236 -3.59 -17.00 -46.19
N LYS A 237 -4.03 -17.06 -44.93
CA LYS A 237 -5.26 -17.75 -44.52
C LYS A 237 -6.48 -16.82 -44.62
N PRO A 238 -7.63 -17.30 -45.17
CA PRO A 238 -8.90 -16.57 -45.21
C PRO A 238 -9.71 -16.70 -43.89
N PRO A 239 -10.78 -15.89 -43.71
CA PRO A 239 -11.49 -15.77 -42.43
C PRO A 239 -12.48 -16.91 -42.21
N GLN A 240 -12.57 -17.43 -40.97
CA GLN A 240 -13.57 -18.43 -40.61
C GLN A 240 -14.70 -17.83 -39.77
N GLN A 241 -15.91 -18.03 -40.30
CA GLN A 241 -17.21 -17.79 -39.70
C GLN A 241 -17.52 -18.74 -38.54
N ALA A 242 -18.46 -18.29 -37.72
CA ALA A 242 -19.13 -19.03 -36.66
C ALA A 242 -19.74 -20.36 -37.11
N SER A 243 -19.85 -21.31 -36.18
CA SER A 243 -20.95 -22.28 -36.16
C SER A 243 -21.16 -22.82 -34.74
N ALA A 244 -22.43 -22.85 -34.37
CA ALA A 244 -23.00 -23.32 -33.12
C ALA A 244 -23.31 -24.83 -33.16
N ASN A 245 -23.85 -25.32 -32.03
CA ASN A 245 -24.59 -26.57 -31.81
C ASN A 245 -23.74 -27.84 -31.60
N ALA A 246 -24.09 -28.80 -30.75
CA ALA A 246 -25.21 -28.96 -29.81
C ALA A 246 -24.90 -30.09 -28.80
N ASN A 247 -25.73 -30.11 -27.76
CA ASN A 247 -25.87 -31.07 -26.65
C ASN A 247 -25.84 -32.56 -27.03
N ILE A 248 -25.41 -33.40 -26.07
CA ILE A 248 -26.09 -34.67 -25.72
C ILE A 248 -26.08 -34.84 -24.18
N SER A 249 -27.23 -35.26 -23.68
CA SER A 249 -27.70 -35.41 -22.31
C SER A 249 -27.60 -36.86 -21.77
N ASN A 250 -28.04 -37.00 -20.50
CA ASN A 250 -28.31 -38.21 -19.68
C ASN A 250 -27.13 -38.68 -18.83
N GLY A 251 -27.18 -38.83 -17.50
CA GLY A 251 -28.29 -38.81 -16.54
C GLY A 251 -28.38 -40.17 -15.84
N GLN A 252 -28.06 -40.25 -14.54
CA GLN A 252 -28.75 -41.10 -13.54
C GLN A 252 -28.14 -40.94 -12.13
N ARG A 253 -29.05 -40.92 -11.14
CA ARG A 253 -28.82 -40.82 -9.69
C ARG A 253 -28.52 -42.20 -9.10
N ALA A 254 -27.70 -42.25 -8.05
CA ALA A 254 -27.89 -43.16 -6.93
C ALA A 254 -27.35 -42.52 -5.63
N ASN A 255 -28.13 -42.63 -4.57
CA ASN A 255 -27.91 -42.08 -3.23
C ASN A 255 -27.59 -43.25 -2.29
N VAL A 256 -26.45 -43.24 -1.59
CA VAL A 256 -26.22 -44.02 -0.36
C VAL A 256 -25.37 -43.20 0.61
N ASN A 257 -25.77 -43.27 1.87
CA ASN A 257 -25.45 -42.40 2.98
C ASN A 257 -24.16 -42.80 3.73
N SER A 258 -23.65 -41.84 4.51
CA SER A 258 -22.81 -41.94 5.72
C SER A 258 -21.27 -42.08 5.64
N ASN A 259 -20.64 -41.00 6.14
CA ASN A 259 -19.48 -40.94 7.05
C ASN A 259 -18.19 -41.70 6.70
N PHE A 260 -17.28 -41.04 5.97
CA PHE A 260 -15.84 -41.13 6.26
C PHE A 260 -15.17 -39.75 6.15
N ARG A 261 -14.59 -39.34 7.29
CA ARG A 261 -13.89 -38.08 7.52
C ARG A 261 -12.69 -37.96 6.58
N ALA A 262 -12.65 -36.94 5.74
CA ALA A 262 -11.52 -36.66 4.86
C ALA A 262 -10.34 -36.02 5.63
N PRO A 263 -9.07 -36.37 5.33
CA PRO A 263 -7.90 -35.76 5.95
C PRO A 263 -7.65 -34.36 5.36
N GLN A 264 -7.51 -33.38 6.25
CA GLN A 264 -7.23 -31.97 5.97
C GLN A 264 -5.75 -31.79 5.60
N ASN A 265 -5.46 -31.39 4.36
CA ASN A 265 -4.15 -30.85 3.99
C ASN A 265 -4.10 -29.39 4.42
N SER A 266 -3.55 -29.11 5.62
CA SER A 266 -3.38 -27.74 6.12
C SER A 266 -2.18 -27.08 5.45
N ALA A 267 -2.41 -26.01 4.69
CA ALA A 267 -1.36 -25.06 4.34
C ALA A 267 -0.61 -24.61 5.61
N GLU A 268 0.71 -24.46 5.53
CA GLU A 268 1.53 -24.12 6.68
C GLU A 268 1.23 -22.69 7.14
N LYS A 269 0.74 -22.55 8.37
CA LYS A 269 0.27 -21.27 8.90
C LYS A 269 1.45 -20.49 9.47
N THR A 270 1.72 -19.30 8.92
CA THR A 270 2.88 -18.45 9.25
C THR A 270 2.53 -17.21 10.08
N GLU A 271 1.24 -16.92 10.24
CA GLU A 271 0.74 -15.81 11.05
C GLU A 271 -0.42 -16.26 11.94
N ILE A 272 -0.62 -15.59 13.06
CA ILE A 272 -1.77 -15.84 13.94
C ILE A 272 -3.00 -15.07 13.43
N CYS A 273 -4.14 -15.76 13.39
CA CYS A 273 -5.41 -15.21 12.97
C CYS A 273 -5.92 -14.22 14.01
N MET A 274 -5.84 -12.93 13.68
CA MET A 274 -6.33 -11.84 14.51
C MET A 274 -7.82 -11.99 14.88
N TYR A 275 -8.67 -12.39 13.93
CA TYR A 275 -10.09 -12.62 14.18
C TYR A 275 -10.32 -13.81 15.13
N PHE A 276 -9.45 -14.82 15.13
CA PHE A 276 -9.56 -15.92 16.09
C PHE A 276 -9.15 -15.46 17.48
N VAL A 277 -8.08 -14.68 17.58
CA VAL A 277 -7.64 -14.07 18.85
C VAL A 277 -8.76 -13.21 19.46
N LYS A 278 -9.53 -12.50 18.63
CA LYS A 278 -10.74 -11.72 19.02
C LYS A 278 -12.01 -12.56 19.23
N GLY A 279 -12.01 -13.85 18.90
CA GLY A 279 -13.17 -14.74 19.05
C GLY A 279 -14.22 -14.65 17.93
N SER A 280 -13.89 -14.04 16.78
CA SER A 280 -14.82 -13.79 15.67
C SER A 280 -14.41 -14.46 14.34
N CYS A 281 -13.46 -15.40 14.35
CA CYS A 281 -13.05 -16.11 13.14
C CYS A 281 -14.16 -17.05 12.63
N LYS A 282 -14.74 -16.71 11.47
CA LYS A 282 -15.76 -17.52 10.78
C LYS A 282 -15.22 -18.71 9.99
N HIS A 283 -13.89 -18.84 9.88
CA HIS A 283 -13.26 -19.82 9.00
C HIS A 283 -12.93 -21.15 9.68
N GLY A 284 -13.03 -21.23 11.02
CA GLY A 284 -12.75 -22.46 11.78
C GLY A 284 -11.42 -23.10 11.38
N ASP A 285 -11.41 -24.43 11.23
CA ASP A 285 -10.21 -25.17 10.84
C ASP A 285 -9.71 -24.86 9.42
N LYS A 286 -10.56 -24.28 8.57
CA LYS A 286 -10.20 -23.85 7.20
C LYS A 286 -9.51 -22.47 7.18
N CYS A 287 -9.28 -21.85 8.34
CA CYS A 287 -8.56 -20.58 8.39
C CYS A 287 -7.11 -20.76 7.93
N ILE A 288 -6.69 -19.93 6.97
CA ILE A 288 -5.32 -19.92 6.44
C ILE A 288 -4.27 -19.42 7.44
N ARG A 289 -4.72 -18.86 8.58
CA ARG A 289 -3.88 -18.37 9.68
C ARG A 289 -4.02 -19.26 10.91
N GLU A 290 -3.00 -19.21 11.77
CA GLU A 290 -2.91 -20.02 12.99
C GLU A 290 -3.90 -19.55 14.05
N HIS A 291 -4.64 -20.50 14.59
CA HIS A 291 -5.57 -20.24 15.68
C HIS A 291 -4.82 -20.40 17.00
N SER A 292 -4.38 -19.28 17.56
CA SER A 292 -3.73 -19.22 18.88
C SER A 292 -4.55 -18.38 19.85
N LYS A 293 -4.53 -18.74 21.13
CA LYS A 293 -5.14 -17.94 22.20
C LYS A 293 -4.28 -16.74 22.58
N LEU A 294 -2.99 -16.73 22.22
CA LEU A 294 -2.05 -15.65 22.52
C LEU A 294 -1.65 -14.94 21.22
N PRO A 295 -1.19 -13.67 21.28
CA PRO A 295 -0.71 -12.95 20.10
C PRO A 295 0.60 -13.50 19.53
N TYR A 296 1.17 -14.51 20.18
CA TYR A 296 2.39 -15.20 19.78
C TYR A 296 2.22 -16.72 19.94
N LYS A 297 3.01 -17.47 19.17
CA LYS A 297 3.14 -18.93 19.30
C LYS A 297 4.54 -19.38 18.89
N TRP A 298 5.23 -20.04 19.80
CA TRP A 298 6.55 -20.61 19.60
C TRP A 298 6.45 -22.04 19.12
N GLN A 299 7.19 -22.35 18.06
CA GLN A 299 7.22 -23.67 17.46
C GLN A 299 8.65 -24.08 17.15
N PHE A 300 8.95 -25.36 17.29
CA PHE A 300 10.17 -25.95 16.76
C PHE A 300 9.83 -26.89 15.61
N LYS A 301 10.77 -27.02 14.68
CA LYS A 301 10.62 -27.91 13.53
C LYS A 301 11.08 -29.30 13.93
N ASP A 302 10.18 -30.26 13.87
CA ASP A 302 10.42 -31.68 14.11
C ASP A 302 10.20 -32.43 12.79
N GLY A 303 11.29 -32.87 12.16
CA GLY A 303 11.28 -33.36 10.78
C GLY A 303 10.68 -32.35 9.80
N SER A 304 9.54 -32.69 9.18
CA SER A 304 8.83 -31.83 8.23
C SER A 304 7.69 -31.00 8.86
N ALA A 305 7.43 -31.14 10.17
CA ALA A 305 6.30 -30.52 10.84
C ALA A 305 6.73 -29.48 11.87
N TRP A 306 5.87 -28.49 12.13
CA TRP A 306 6.07 -27.53 13.21
C TRP A 306 5.26 -27.94 14.44
N ALA A 307 5.96 -28.24 15.53
CA ALA A 307 5.38 -28.60 16.81
C ALA A 307 5.43 -27.42 17.78
N ALA A 308 4.39 -27.24 18.60
CA ALA A 308 4.35 -26.17 19.60
C ALA A 308 5.38 -26.43 20.72
N LEU A 309 6.07 -25.38 21.16
CA LEU A 309 6.94 -25.47 22.34
C LEU A 309 6.08 -25.41 23.62
N PRO A 310 6.34 -26.27 24.63
CA PRO A 310 5.48 -26.40 25.80
C PRO A 310 5.48 -25.16 26.70
N ASN A 311 6.62 -24.44 26.81
CA ASN A 311 6.74 -23.23 27.63
C ASN A 311 6.52 -21.94 26.79
N ASN A 312 5.42 -21.86 26.06
CA ASN A 312 5.16 -20.77 25.09
C ASN A 312 5.27 -19.36 25.71
N GLU A 313 4.67 -19.16 26.89
CA GLU A 313 4.65 -17.85 27.57
C GLU A 313 6.00 -17.50 28.21
N GLY A 314 6.68 -18.48 28.83
CA GLY A 314 8.01 -18.26 29.42
C GLY A 314 9.06 -17.91 28.36
N ILE A 315 9.04 -18.60 27.22
CA ILE A 315 9.93 -18.31 26.09
C ILE A 315 9.65 -16.91 25.52
N GLU A 316 8.37 -16.53 25.38
CA GLU A 316 8.01 -15.18 24.94
C GLU A 316 8.53 -14.11 25.91
N LYS A 317 8.30 -14.30 27.23
CA LYS A 317 8.76 -13.36 28.26
C LYS A 317 10.27 -13.13 28.18
N ASP A 318 11.02 -14.21 27.97
CA ASP A 318 12.47 -14.13 27.83
C ASP A 318 12.88 -13.46 26.52
N TYR A 319 12.19 -13.77 25.41
CA TYR A 319 12.46 -13.14 24.11
C TYR A 319 12.19 -11.63 24.13
N CYS A 320 11.11 -11.19 24.76
CA CYS A 320 10.78 -9.78 24.94
C CYS A 320 11.85 -8.98 25.69
N THR A 321 12.73 -9.66 26.44
CA THR A 321 13.81 -9.01 27.20
C THR A 321 15.04 -8.87 26.31
N PRO A 322 15.45 -7.64 25.92
CA PRO A 322 16.52 -7.45 24.93
C PRO A 322 17.89 -7.95 25.41
N SER A 323 18.17 -7.94 26.71
CA SER A 323 19.41 -8.48 27.29
C SER A 323 19.50 -10.01 27.27
N LYS A 324 18.41 -10.74 27.01
CA LYS A 324 18.41 -12.19 26.95
C LYS A 324 18.69 -12.71 25.53
N THR A 325 19.66 -13.60 25.43
CA THR A 325 19.97 -14.35 24.20
C THR A 325 19.37 -15.76 24.21
N TYR A 326 19.02 -16.29 25.39
CA TYR A 326 18.47 -17.62 25.56
C TYR A 326 17.18 -17.61 26.39
N SER A 327 16.26 -18.52 26.07
CA SER A 327 15.11 -18.80 26.94
C SER A 327 15.52 -19.61 28.17
N SER A 328 14.78 -19.45 29.26
CA SER A 328 14.94 -20.25 30.48
C SER A 328 14.42 -21.67 30.30
N GLY A 329 15.11 -22.66 30.88
CA GLY A 329 14.68 -24.05 30.91
C GLY A 329 15.75 -25.04 30.45
N PRO A 330 15.47 -26.36 30.54
CA PRO A 330 16.45 -27.42 30.31
C PRO A 330 16.91 -27.55 28.85
N VAL A 331 16.06 -27.14 27.89
CA VAL A 331 16.42 -27.08 26.46
C VAL A 331 16.11 -25.68 25.94
N PRO A 332 17.06 -24.74 26.07
CA PRO A 332 16.83 -23.33 25.77
C PRO A 332 16.71 -23.07 24.27
N VAL A 333 15.88 -22.10 23.91
CA VAL A 333 15.85 -21.48 22.58
C VAL A 333 16.94 -20.41 22.52
N CYS A 334 17.84 -20.49 21.54
CA CYS A 334 18.74 -19.41 21.19
C CYS A 334 18.00 -18.41 20.30
N PHE A 335 17.79 -17.19 20.78
CA PHE A 335 16.99 -16.18 20.08
C PHE A 335 17.70 -15.56 18.89
N ASP A 336 19.03 -15.52 18.90
CA ASP A 336 19.82 -14.90 17.83
C ASP A 336 19.89 -15.82 16.60
N THR A 337 20.01 -17.14 16.82
CA THR A 337 20.02 -18.14 15.73
C THR A 337 18.64 -18.73 15.44
N MET A 338 17.65 -18.46 16.30
CA MET A 338 16.31 -19.06 16.25
C MET A 338 16.36 -20.59 16.21
N THR A 339 17.09 -21.20 17.16
CA THR A 339 17.27 -22.66 17.27
C THR A 339 17.03 -23.18 18.69
N ARG A 340 16.73 -24.47 18.82
CA ARG A 340 16.67 -25.23 20.09
C ARG A 340 17.42 -26.55 19.92
N GLY A 341 18.65 -26.62 20.40
CA GLY A 341 19.57 -27.69 20.03
C GLY A 341 19.80 -27.69 18.52
N SER A 342 19.57 -28.81 17.85
CA SER A 342 19.65 -28.92 16.38
C SER A 342 18.37 -28.53 15.63
N HIS A 343 17.29 -28.20 16.33
CA HIS A 343 15.99 -27.95 15.71
C HIS A 343 15.78 -26.45 15.43
N PRO A 344 15.40 -26.06 14.20
CA PRO A 344 14.94 -24.70 13.92
C PRO A 344 13.72 -24.33 14.76
N VAL A 345 13.65 -23.08 15.20
CA VAL A 345 12.55 -22.52 15.99
C VAL A 345 11.97 -21.32 15.24
N ARG A 346 10.67 -21.09 15.39
CA ARG A 346 10.01 -19.88 14.90
C ARG A 346 9.02 -19.33 15.92
N ARG A 347 8.80 -18.02 15.83
CA ARG A 347 7.75 -17.30 16.53
C ARG A 347 6.69 -16.85 15.52
N LEU A 348 5.49 -17.42 15.62
CA LEU A 348 4.32 -16.88 14.93
C LEU A 348 3.80 -15.67 15.71
N SER A 349 3.29 -14.67 14.99
CA SER A 349 2.82 -13.40 15.56
C SER A 349 1.46 -13.03 14.97
N THR A 350 0.67 -12.27 15.71
CA THR A 350 -0.35 -11.40 15.10
C THR A 350 0.33 -10.29 14.31
N ILE A 351 -0.42 -9.62 13.43
CA ILE A 351 0.13 -8.52 12.63
C ILE A 351 0.70 -7.42 13.52
N SER A 352 1.67 -6.66 12.97
CA SER A 352 2.28 -5.53 13.67
C SER A 352 1.24 -4.45 14.01
N SER A 353 1.36 -3.85 15.20
CA SER A 353 0.48 -2.77 15.65
C SER A 353 0.57 -1.54 14.75
N VAL A 354 1.67 -1.28 14.06
CA VAL A 354 1.75 -0.15 13.10
C VAL A 354 0.91 -0.37 11.84
N VAL A 355 0.57 -1.63 11.52
CA VAL A 355 -0.27 -2.00 10.36
C VAL A 355 -1.75 -2.07 10.74
N GLN A 356 -2.05 -2.51 11.96
CA GLN A 356 -3.42 -2.59 12.50
C GLN A 356 -3.47 -2.04 13.93
N PRO A 357 -3.26 -0.72 14.13
CA PRO A 357 -3.10 -0.12 15.46
C PRO A 357 -4.33 -0.22 16.37
N HIS A 358 -5.50 -0.51 15.77
CA HIS A 358 -6.78 -0.55 16.46
C HIS A 358 -7.29 -1.96 16.74
N PHE A 359 -6.55 -3.01 16.34
CA PHE A 359 -6.96 -4.38 16.57
C PHE A 359 -6.37 -4.91 17.88
N ILE A 360 -7.20 -5.53 18.73
CA ILE A 360 -6.73 -6.05 20.03
C ILE A 360 -5.66 -7.12 19.83
N LEU A 361 -4.63 -7.11 20.66
CA LEU A 361 -3.58 -8.12 20.63
C LEU A 361 -2.82 -8.18 19.28
N THR A 362 -2.70 -7.06 18.57
CA THR A 362 -1.63 -6.91 17.56
C THR A 362 -0.27 -6.89 18.25
N THR A 363 0.76 -7.35 17.54
CA THR A 363 2.12 -7.38 18.10
C THR A 363 2.72 -5.99 18.03
N THR A 364 2.97 -5.36 19.18
CA THR A 364 3.77 -4.13 19.25
C THR A 364 5.25 -4.51 19.24
N TRP A 365 6.02 -3.95 18.30
CA TRP A 365 7.45 -4.16 18.19
C TRP A 365 8.22 -2.95 18.71
N ASN A 366 9.13 -3.19 19.63
CA ASN A 366 10.00 -2.20 20.22
C ASN A 366 11.41 -2.38 19.69
N TRP A 367 12.11 -1.26 19.54
CA TRP A 367 13.49 -1.22 19.08
C TRP A 367 14.40 -0.73 20.20
N TYR A 368 15.54 -1.38 20.38
CA TYR A 368 16.50 -1.10 21.44
C TYR A 368 17.91 -1.01 20.85
N TRP A 369 18.73 -0.12 21.40
CA TRP A 369 20.17 -0.09 21.16
C TRP A 369 20.93 -0.35 22.46
N GLU A 370 22.08 -0.99 22.38
CA GLU A 370 22.92 -1.24 23.55
C GLU A 370 23.84 -0.05 23.80
N ASP A 371 23.85 0.45 25.03
CA ASP A 371 24.69 1.57 25.42
C ASP A 371 26.13 1.15 25.71
N GLU A 372 26.90 1.99 26.40
CA GLU A 372 28.29 1.71 26.79
C GLU A 372 28.43 0.88 28.06
N PHE A 373 27.36 0.74 28.84
CA PHE A 373 27.30 -0.05 30.06
C PHE A 373 26.67 -1.44 29.82
N GLY A 374 26.19 -1.70 28.60
CA GLY A 374 25.51 -2.95 28.22
C GLY A 374 24.01 -2.91 28.48
N ASP A 375 23.46 -1.74 28.80
CA ASP A 375 22.04 -1.54 28.99
C ASP A 375 21.34 -1.33 27.65
N TRP A 376 20.17 -1.94 27.51
CA TRP A 376 19.38 -1.87 26.27
C TRP A 376 18.36 -0.74 26.37
N ILE A 377 18.63 0.35 25.66
CA ILE A 377 17.85 1.57 25.68
C ILE A 377 16.85 1.57 24.52
N GLN A 378 15.57 1.80 24.84
CA GLN A 378 14.52 1.88 23.82
C GLN A 378 14.62 3.19 23.02
N TYR A 379 14.51 3.12 21.69
CA TYR A 379 14.45 4.30 20.83
C TYR A 379 13.29 5.23 21.21
N ALA A 380 13.58 6.53 21.23
CA ALA A 380 12.68 7.61 21.67
C ALA A 380 12.22 7.57 23.15
N SER A 381 12.83 6.73 24.01
CA SER A 381 12.67 6.88 25.46
C SER A 381 13.61 7.94 26.03
N ALA A 382 13.16 8.70 27.03
CA ALA A 382 14.01 9.60 27.81
C ALA A 382 14.79 8.86 28.92
N SER A 383 14.83 7.53 28.86
CA SER A 383 15.42 6.66 29.87
C SER A 383 16.94 6.54 29.67
N GLY A 384 17.71 6.46 30.76
CA GLY A 384 19.16 6.25 30.71
C GLY A 384 20.02 7.51 30.53
N GLY A 385 19.47 8.72 30.67
CA GLY A 385 20.25 9.96 30.63
C GLY A 385 20.80 10.35 29.23
N HIS A 386 20.40 9.63 28.18
CA HIS A 386 20.78 9.91 26.80
C HIS A 386 19.78 10.87 26.11
N ASN A 387 20.25 11.58 25.09
CA ASN A 387 19.38 12.45 24.28
C ASN A 387 18.33 11.64 23.53
N THR A 388 17.09 12.11 23.53
CA THR A 388 15.99 11.46 22.80
C THR A 388 16.29 11.42 21.31
N ALA A 389 16.19 10.23 20.71
CA ALA A 389 16.29 10.07 19.27
C ALA A 389 15.10 10.75 18.57
N SER A 390 15.34 11.34 17.41
CA SER A 390 14.33 11.91 16.50
C SER A 390 13.45 10.87 15.81
N ILE A 391 13.68 9.58 16.10
CA ILE A 391 12.96 8.46 15.52
C ILE A 391 12.44 7.54 16.63
N THR A 392 11.19 7.12 16.52
CA THR A 392 10.51 6.25 17.48
C THR A 392 10.62 4.77 17.11
N SER A 393 10.28 3.88 18.05
CA SER A 393 10.17 2.44 17.76
C SER A 393 9.10 2.17 16.69
N GLU A 394 8.02 2.95 16.69
CA GLU A 394 6.94 2.89 15.71
C GLU A 394 7.42 3.30 14.30
N ASP A 395 8.20 4.38 14.20
CA ASP A 395 8.77 4.82 12.92
C ASP A 395 9.76 3.79 12.36
N LEU A 396 10.62 3.23 13.23
CA LEU A 396 11.56 2.18 12.86
C LEU A 396 10.83 0.92 12.40
N GLU A 397 9.77 0.52 13.10
CA GLU A 397 8.93 -0.62 12.72
C GLU A 397 8.22 -0.39 11.39
N GLN A 398 7.68 0.81 11.13
CA GLN A 398 7.07 1.14 9.84
C GLN A 398 8.09 1.04 8.69
N LYS A 399 9.28 1.62 8.86
CA LYS A 399 10.36 1.55 7.85
C LYS A 399 10.85 0.12 7.64
N TYR A 400 11.02 -0.65 8.71
CA TYR A 400 11.44 -2.05 8.64
C TYR A 400 10.44 -2.94 7.88
N LEU A 401 9.14 -2.72 8.06
CA LEU A 401 8.10 -3.43 7.31
C LEU A 401 8.05 -3.03 5.83
N GLN A 402 8.48 -1.81 5.50
CA GLN A 402 8.56 -1.32 4.13
C GLN A 402 9.78 -1.87 3.39
N ASP A 403 10.94 -1.86 4.06
CA ASP A 403 12.20 -2.43 3.58
C ASP A 403 13.07 -2.83 4.80
N ASN A 404 13.24 -4.14 5.00
CA ASN A 404 14.02 -4.69 6.10
C ASN A 404 15.54 -4.73 5.84
N THR A 405 15.98 -4.23 4.67
CA THR A 405 17.40 -4.07 4.31
C THR A 405 17.83 -2.61 4.28
N ALA A 406 16.90 -1.68 4.51
CA ALA A 406 17.18 -0.25 4.50
C ALA A 406 18.17 0.19 5.59
N VAL A 407 18.88 1.28 5.28
CA VAL A 407 19.65 2.06 6.25
C VAL A 407 18.87 3.34 6.56
N VAL A 408 18.63 3.60 7.84
CA VAL A 408 17.82 4.73 8.30
C VAL A 408 18.69 5.73 9.05
N ASP A 409 18.75 6.95 8.54
CA ASP A 409 19.43 8.06 9.22
C ASP A 409 18.51 8.76 10.22
N PHE A 410 19.06 9.12 11.37
CA PHE A 410 18.38 9.89 12.41
C PHE A 410 19.37 10.67 13.27
N LYS A 411 18.85 11.57 14.10
CA LYS A 411 19.63 12.35 15.08
C LYS A 411 19.21 12.05 16.52
N ALA A 412 20.13 12.16 17.46
CA ALA A 412 19.86 12.20 18.89
C ALA A 412 20.65 13.36 19.51
N GLY A 413 19.94 14.44 19.87
CA GLY A 413 20.58 15.72 20.21
C GLY A 413 21.40 16.27 19.04
N SER A 414 22.67 16.60 19.29
CA SER A 414 23.61 17.10 18.28
C SER A 414 24.29 16.00 17.45
N GLN A 415 24.06 14.73 17.78
CA GLN A 415 24.72 13.58 17.16
C GLN A 415 23.85 13.00 16.03
N SER A 416 24.51 12.53 14.97
CA SER A 416 23.87 11.89 13.81
C SER A 416 24.26 10.43 13.71
N TYR A 417 23.31 9.59 13.35
CA TYR A 417 23.44 8.14 13.31
C TYR A 417 22.78 7.56 12.07
N SER A 418 23.29 6.42 11.63
CA SER A 418 22.65 5.55 10.66
C SER A 418 22.36 4.19 11.29
N LEU A 419 21.19 3.62 11.03
CA LEU A 419 20.78 2.29 11.51
C LEU A 419 20.60 1.35 10.32
N SER A 420 21.41 0.31 10.23
CA SER A 420 21.23 -0.80 9.27
C SER A 420 20.25 -1.82 9.85
N PHE A 421 19.11 -2.03 9.19
CA PHE A 421 18.16 -3.08 9.57
C PHE A 421 18.68 -4.48 9.27
N GLN A 422 19.47 -4.64 8.21
CA GLN A 422 20.06 -5.91 7.84
C GLN A 422 21.09 -6.37 8.87
N ASP A 423 21.97 -5.47 9.29
CA ASP A 423 23.05 -5.79 10.22
C ASP A 423 22.61 -5.69 11.68
N MET A 424 21.48 -5.02 11.94
CA MET A 424 21.02 -4.66 13.27
C MET A 424 22.09 -3.86 14.04
N ILE A 425 22.68 -2.87 13.37
CA ILE A 425 23.76 -2.03 13.90
C ILE A 425 23.43 -0.55 13.68
N GLN A 426 23.54 0.23 14.75
CA GLN A 426 23.57 1.68 14.72
C GLN A 426 25.01 2.17 14.62
N THR A 427 25.30 3.09 13.71
CA THR A 427 26.62 3.71 13.54
C THR A 427 26.52 5.22 13.73
N ASN A 428 27.34 5.80 14.60
CA ASN A 428 27.49 7.26 14.66
C ASN A 428 28.24 7.72 13.40
N THR A 429 27.64 8.62 12.62
CA THR A 429 28.20 9.00 11.32
C THR A 429 29.41 9.93 11.42
N ARG A 430 29.63 10.56 12.58
CA ARG A 430 30.78 11.44 12.82
C ARG A 430 32.00 10.69 13.33
N TYR A 431 31.80 9.76 14.26
CA TYR A 431 32.88 9.06 14.96
C TYR A 431 33.06 7.60 14.50
N GLY A 432 32.13 7.06 13.72
CA GLY A 432 32.15 5.67 13.25
C GLY A 432 31.89 4.63 14.33
N THR A 433 31.54 5.04 15.56
CA THR A 433 31.23 4.11 16.65
C THR A 433 29.98 3.31 16.34
N LYS A 434 30.04 2.00 16.56
CA LYS A 434 28.96 1.05 16.27
C LYS A 434 28.33 0.53 17.56
N LYS A 435 27.00 0.42 17.58
CA LYS A 435 26.21 -0.13 18.68
C LYS A 435 25.25 -1.19 18.15
N LEU A 436 25.06 -2.26 18.91
CA LEU A 436 24.11 -3.31 18.57
C LEU A 436 22.68 -2.82 18.72
N VAL A 437 21.80 -3.32 17.86
CA VAL A 437 20.36 -3.03 17.88
C VAL A 437 19.58 -4.33 17.98
N LYS A 438 18.49 -4.33 18.75
CA LYS A 438 17.56 -5.45 18.87
C LYS A 438 16.13 -4.99 18.65
N ARG A 439 15.40 -5.75 17.85
CA ARG A 439 13.96 -5.64 17.66
C ARG A 439 13.28 -6.73 18.49
N ARG A 440 12.47 -6.36 19.49
CA ARG A 440 11.76 -7.29 20.39
C ARG A 440 10.28 -6.90 20.56
N PRO A 441 9.35 -7.87 20.67
CA PRO A 441 7.95 -7.56 20.87
C PRO A 441 7.69 -7.11 22.31
N ALA A 442 6.65 -6.31 22.54
CA ALA A 442 6.13 -6.05 23.88
C ALA A 442 5.49 -7.33 24.43
N PHE A 443 5.85 -7.70 25.66
CA PHE A 443 5.34 -8.91 26.30
C PHE A 443 3.85 -8.77 26.64
N VAL A 444 3.09 -9.84 26.37
CA VAL A 444 1.68 -9.96 26.75
C VAL A 444 1.50 -11.30 27.46
N SER A 445 1.25 -11.32 28.76
CA SER A 445 1.02 -12.58 29.49
C SER A 445 -0.30 -13.23 29.05
N SER A 446 -0.50 -14.50 29.40
CA SER A 446 -1.79 -15.15 29.19
C SER A 446 -2.91 -14.50 30.00
N ALA A 447 -2.61 -14.02 31.21
CA ALA A 447 -3.50 -13.21 32.02
C ALA A 447 -3.81 -11.86 31.37
N ASP A 448 -2.81 -11.17 30.79
CA ASP A 448 -3.01 -9.91 30.07
C ASP A 448 -3.79 -10.12 28.79
N ALA A 449 -3.50 -11.17 28.02
CA ALA A 449 -4.23 -11.50 26.82
C ALA A 449 -5.70 -11.82 27.12
N GLN A 450 -5.94 -12.60 28.18
CA GLN A 450 -7.29 -12.88 28.64
C GLN A 450 -7.97 -11.60 29.14
N THR A 451 -7.27 -10.77 29.92
CA THR A 451 -7.77 -9.46 30.36
C THR A 451 -8.06 -8.58 29.16
N ILE A 452 -7.21 -8.44 28.16
CA ILE A 452 -7.48 -7.63 26.95
C ILE A 452 -8.68 -8.17 26.16
N LYS A 453 -8.98 -9.48 26.25
CA LYS A 453 -10.15 -10.13 25.63
C LYS A 453 -11.44 -10.01 26.44
N THR A 454 -11.37 -10.11 27.77
CA THR A 454 -12.53 -10.16 28.68
C THR A 454 -12.79 -8.84 29.38
N SER A 455 -11.73 -8.08 29.68
CA SER A 455 -11.84 -6.64 29.81
C SER A 455 -12.46 -6.19 28.50
N LYS A 456 -13.70 -5.75 28.61
CA LYS A 456 -14.14 -4.55 27.92
C LYS A 456 -13.04 -3.54 28.22
N ARG A 457 -11.94 -3.54 27.46
CA ARG A 457 -10.80 -2.70 27.75
C ARG A 457 -11.39 -1.31 27.73
N GLN A 458 -11.55 -0.77 28.93
CA GLN A 458 -11.54 0.64 29.19
C GLN A 458 -10.12 1.11 28.81
N ILE A 459 -9.78 1.00 27.53
CA ILE A 459 -9.28 2.18 26.85
C ILE A 459 -10.38 3.20 27.16
N SER A 460 -10.03 4.42 27.52
CA SER A 460 -11.00 5.49 27.70
C SER A 460 -11.75 5.84 26.39
N PHE A 461 -12.08 4.86 25.54
CA PHE A 461 -13.19 4.92 24.63
C PHE A 461 -14.43 5.18 25.47
N LYS A 462 -14.72 6.47 25.58
CA LYS A 462 -16.00 6.98 26.06
C LYS A 462 -17.06 6.05 25.52
N THR A 463 -17.87 5.54 26.46
CA THR A 463 -19.12 4.82 26.19
C THR A 463 -19.70 5.24 24.85
N LEU A 464 -20.09 4.26 24.01
CA LEU A 464 -20.95 4.56 22.85
C LEU A 464 -21.96 5.63 23.27
N PRO A 465 -22.13 6.70 22.47
CA PRO A 465 -22.86 7.87 22.92
C PRO A 465 -24.17 7.45 23.58
N SER A 466 -24.48 8.02 24.74
CA SER A 466 -25.61 7.55 25.56
C SER A 466 -26.94 7.56 24.81
N HIS A 467 -27.06 8.42 23.80
CA HIS A 467 -28.22 8.53 22.92
C HIS A 467 -28.31 7.42 21.85
N TRP A 468 -27.26 6.61 21.63
CA TRP A 468 -27.30 5.52 20.67
C TRP A 468 -28.20 4.37 21.13
N ASP A 469 -28.89 3.76 20.15
CA ASP A 469 -29.56 2.50 20.34
C ASP A 469 -28.52 1.37 20.32
N LYS A 470 -28.14 0.92 21.52
CA LYS A 470 -27.13 -0.12 21.72
C LYS A 470 -27.60 -1.49 21.23
N ALA A 471 -28.90 -1.76 21.22
CA ALA A 471 -29.45 -3.03 20.76
C ALA A 471 -29.41 -3.15 19.22
N LEU A 472 -29.48 -2.02 18.52
CA LEU A 472 -29.50 -1.94 17.06
C LEU A 472 -28.14 -1.56 16.44
N THR A 473 -27.08 -1.39 17.25
CA THR A 473 -25.74 -1.06 16.75
C THR A 473 -25.00 -2.34 16.33
N PRO A 474 -24.70 -2.54 15.04
CA PRO A 474 -23.98 -3.73 14.59
C PRO A 474 -22.50 -3.68 15.02
N GLU A 475 -21.91 -4.84 15.32
CA GLU A 475 -20.47 -4.97 15.59
C GLU A 475 -19.61 -4.69 14.35
N THR A 476 -20.17 -4.87 13.15
CA THR A 476 -19.52 -4.56 11.87
C THR A 476 -20.52 -3.91 10.91
N GLY A 477 -20.12 -2.81 10.26
CA GLY A 477 -20.99 -2.04 9.38
C GLY A 477 -21.64 -0.83 10.09
N TYR A 478 -22.77 -0.37 9.58
CA TYR A 478 -23.51 0.76 10.15
C TYR A 478 -25.01 0.47 10.20
N LYS A 479 -25.71 1.17 11.07
CA LYS A 479 -27.17 1.26 11.09
C LYS A 479 -27.59 2.72 11.00
N ARG A 480 -28.62 3.00 10.21
CA ARG A 480 -29.34 4.28 10.22
C ARG A 480 -30.57 4.16 11.13
N VAL A 481 -30.68 5.06 12.11
CA VAL A 481 -31.76 5.12 13.09
C VAL A 481 -32.52 6.42 12.87
N GLN A 482 -33.76 6.33 12.39
CA GLN A 482 -34.60 7.50 12.19
C GLN A 482 -34.93 8.16 13.53
N LEU A 483 -34.67 9.46 13.63
CA LEU A 483 -34.95 10.24 14.81
C LEU A 483 -36.43 10.64 14.87
N GLN A 484 -36.97 10.71 16.08
CA GLN A 484 -38.32 11.25 16.30
C GLN A 484 -38.27 12.77 16.19
N ASN A 485 -39.21 13.37 15.43
CA ASN A 485 -39.24 14.80 15.18
C ASN A 485 -39.44 15.67 16.44
N THR A 486 -39.96 15.08 17.52
CA THR A 486 -40.10 15.71 18.85
C THR A 486 -38.87 15.57 19.74
N SER A 487 -37.86 14.79 19.33
CA SER A 487 -36.65 14.60 20.15
C SER A 487 -35.76 15.85 20.15
N ALA A 488 -35.08 16.11 21.28
CA ALA A 488 -34.12 17.21 21.40
C ALA A 488 -32.99 17.10 20.35
N GLU A 489 -32.55 15.88 20.07
CA GLU A 489 -31.53 15.57 19.05
C GLU A 489 -32.00 15.95 17.63
N TYR A 490 -33.24 15.61 17.26
CA TYR A 490 -33.81 16.03 15.98
C TYR A 490 -33.91 17.54 15.88
N MET A 491 -34.45 18.20 16.92
CA MET A 491 -34.62 19.66 16.94
C MET A 491 -33.29 20.40 16.84
N GLU A 492 -32.21 19.89 17.47
CA GLU A 492 -30.87 20.45 17.33
C GLU A 492 -30.41 20.47 15.86
N ILE A 493 -30.48 19.32 15.19
CA ILE A 493 -30.04 19.18 13.80
C ILE A 493 -30.96 19.94 12.84
N GLN A 494 -32.27 19.95 13.09
CA GLN A 494 -33.23 20.76 12.35
C GLN A 494 -32.89 22.25 12.46
N ASN A 495 -32.66 22.77 13.67
CA ASN A 495 -32.32 24.17 13.89
C ASN A 495 -31.01 24.56 13.20
N MET A 496 -29.99 23.69 13.25
CA MET A 496 -28.75 23.90 12.49
C MET A 496 -29.03 24.03 10.99
N PHE A 497 -29.87 23.15 10.43
CA PHE A 497 -30.21 23.16 9.01
C PHE A 497 -31.02 24.43 8.62
N THR A 498 -32.10 24.72 9.34
CA THR A 498 -33.02 25.83 9.02
C THR A 498 -32.44 27.20 9.33
N SER A 499 -31.35 27.28 10.08
CA SER A 499 -30.67 28.56 10.36
C SER A 499 -30.12 29.25 9.11
N THR A 500 -29.79 28.48 8.06
CA THR A 500 -29.18 29.02 6.82
C THR A 500 -29.89 28.57 5.55
N LEU A 501 -30.62 27.45 5.59
CA LEU A 501 -31.33 26.90 4.43
C LEU A 501 -32.85 26.97 4.63
N HIS A 502 -33.48 27.93 3.95
CA HIS A 502 -34.94 28.15 3.96
C HIS A 502 -35.59 27.65 2.67
N GLY A 503 -36.92 27.45 2.67
CA GLY A 503 -37.66 26.97 1.50
C GLY A 503 -37.61 25.45 1.28
N PHE A 504 -37.00 24.71 2.19
CA PHE A 504 -36.91 23.25 2.14
C PHE A 504 -37.56 22.61 3.36
N SER A 505 -38.20 21.45 3.15
CA SER A 505 -38.83 20.64 4.18
C SER A 505 -38.01 19.37 4.44
N ILE A 506 -37.55 19.21 5.68
CA ILE A 506 -36.91 17.98 6.15
C ILE A 506 -37.95 16.85 6.16
N GLN A 507 -37.63 15.74 5.48
CA GLN A 507 -38.45 14.54 5.45
C GLN A 507 -38.09 13.61 6.60
N GLN A 508 -36.79 13.44 6.85
CA GLN A 508 -36.29 12.65 7.97
C GLN A 508 -34.85 13.02 8.30
N ILE A 509 -34.47 12.75 9.55
CA ILE A 509 -33.09 12.80 10.02
C ILE A 509 -32.77 11.42 10.57
N GLU A 510 -31.74 10.79 10.04
CA GLU A 510 -31.27 9.49 10.48
C GLU A 510 -29.94 9.65 11.20
N ARG A 511 -29.83 9.17 12.44
CA ARG A 511 -28.54 9.00 13.12
C ARG A 511 -27.84 7.79 12.56
N ILE A 512 -26.56 7.96 12.22
CA ILE A 512 -25.70 6.89 11.74
C ILE A 512 -24.97 6.32 12.95
N GLN A 513 -25.15 5.03 13.19
CA GLN A 513 -24.49 4.28 14.24
C GLN A 513 -23.52 3.30 13.59
N ASN A 514 -22.29 3.77 13.38
CA ASN A 514 -21.16 2.94 12.96
C ASN A 514 -20.15 2.87 14.11
N LYS A 515 -20.10 1.73 14.80
CA LYS A 515 -19.23 1.50 15.96
C LYS A 515 -17.75 1.60 15.59
N ALA A 516 -17.33 0.98 14.49
CA ALA A 516 -15.93 0.97 14.07
C ALA A 516 -15.43 2.38 13.72
N LEU A 517 -16.22 3.17 12.98
CA LEU A 517 -15.86 4.55 12.66
C LEU A 517 -15.85 5.43 13.91
N TRP A 518 -16.78 5.22 14.84
CA TRP A 518 -16.83 5.96 16.11
C TRP A 518 -15.60 5.68 16.98
N GLU A 519 -15.20 4.42 17.09
CA GLU A 519 -14.01 4.01 17.85
C GLU A 519 -12.73 4.67 17.29
N VAL A 520 -12.57 4.68 15.98
CA VAL A 520 -11.42 5.31 15.33
C VAL A 520 -11.46 6.84 15.45
N PHE A 521 -12.64 7.47 15.33
CA PHE A 521 -12.81 8.90 15.55
C PHE A 521 -12.46 9.34 16.99
N GLN A 522 -12.92 8.58 18.00
CA GLN A 522 -12.56 8.85 19.40
C GLN A 522 -11.07 8.62 19.66
N TRP A 523 -10.47 7.60 19.05
CA TRP A 523 -9.02 7.38 19.13
C TRP A 523 -8.24 8.56 18.53
N GLN A 524 -8.63 9.05 17.36
CA GLN A 524 -8.01 10.21 16.73
C GLN A 524 -8.12 11.46 17.63
N LYS A 525 -9.27 11.66 18.28
CA LYS A 525 -9.48 12.73 19.25
C LYS A 525 -8.53 12.63 20.43
N ASP A 526 -8.34 11.44 20.99
CA ASP A 526 -7.42 11.22 22.10
C ASP A 526 -5.95 11.37 21.68
N TYR A 527 -5.61 10.95 20.46
CA TYR A 527 -4.28 11.15 19.88
C TYR A 527 -3.95 12.63 19.71
N MET A 528 -4.83 13.40 19.08
CA MET A 528 -4.69 14.85 18.93
C MET A 528 -4.62 15.56 20.29
N LYS A 529 -5.40 15.10 21.29
CA LYS A 529 -5.35 15.62 22.66
C LYS A 529 -3.98 15.40 23.31
N LYS A 530 -3.40 14.21 23.17
CA LYS A 530 -2.07 13.89 23.71
C LYS A 530 -0.98 14.73 23.06
N ASN A 531 -1.03 14.87 21.73
CA ASN A 531 -0.06 15.68 20.98
C ASN A 531 -0.20 17.18 21.27
N ASN A 532 -1.37 17.64 21.70
CA ASN A 532 -1.59 19.03 22.10
C ASN A 532 -1.43 19.27 23.62
N ALA A 533 -0.47 18.59 24.25
CA ALA A 533 -0.17 18.69 25.68
C ALA A 533 -1.39 18.45 26.61
N GLY A 534 -2.30 17.58 26.19
CA GLY A 534 -3.52 17.25 26.94
C GLY A 534 -4.65 18.27 26.78
N ARG A 535 -4.51 19.33 25.97
CA ARG A 535 -5.59 20.28 25.68
C ARG A 535 -6.71 19.60 24.89
N ASN A 536 -7.96 19.97 25.19
CA ASN A 536 -9.09 19.41 24.47
C ASN A 536 -9.03 19.82 22.99
N VAL A 537 -9.26 18.86 22.11
CA VAL A 537 -9.31 19.06 20.66
C VAL A 537 -10.61 19.75 20.30
N GLU A 538 -10.52 20.81 19.50
CA GLU A 538 -11.70 21.49 18.98
C GLU A 538 -12.48 20.56 18.03
N GLU A 539 -13.75 20.33 18.36
CA GLU A 539 -14.67 19.49 17.60
C GLU A 539 -15.87 20.33 17.16
N ARG A 540 -16.26 20.22 15.88
CA ARG A 540 -17.42 20.94 15.33
C ARG A 540 -18.37 19.98 14.62
N LYS A 541 -19.67 20.26 14.70
CA LYS A 541 -20.69 19.67 13.81
C LYS A 541 -20.78 20.52 12.54
N LEU A 542 -20.49 19.94 11.39
CA LEU A 542 -20.43 20.63 10.10
C LEU A 542 -21.19 19.86 9.02
N PHE A 543 -21.68 20.56 8.00
CA PHE A 543 -22.44 19.99 6.89
C PHE A 543 -21.53 19.48 5.77
N HIS A 544 -21.97 18.42 5.10
CA HIS A 544 -21.38 17.94 3.85
C HIS A 544 -22.48 17.50 2.88
N GLY A 545 -22.60 18.19 1.74
CA GLY A 545 -23.47 17.80 0.65
C GLY A 545 -22.80 16.79 -0.26
N THR A 546 -23.53 15.75 -0.67
CA THR A 546 -23.01 14.75 -1.62
C THR A 546 -24.13 14.17 -2.48
N ASP A 547 -23.76 13.48 -3.55
CA ASP A 547 -24.68 12.71 -4.38
C ASP A 547 -25.17 11.45 -3.62
N SER A 548 -26.44 11.12 -3.79
CA SER A 548 -27.08 10.01 -3.07
C SER A 548 -26.39 8.66 -3.29
N LYS A 549 -25.72 8.47 -4.44
CA LYS A 549 -24.95 7.26 -4.73
C LYS A 549 -23.76 7.01 -3.79
N TYR A 550 -23.29 8.03 -3.07
CA TYR A 550 -22.15 7.91 -2.15
C TYR A 550 -22.56 7.72 -0.68
N ILE A 551 -23.85 7.82 -0.35
CA ILE A 551 -24.32 7.78 1.05
C ILE A 551 -23.89 6.50 1.76
N ASP A 552 -24.19 5.34 1.18
CA ASP A 552 -23.89 4.06 1.83
C ASP A 552 -22.38 3.79 1.90
N ALA A 553 -21.63 4.24 0.88
CA ALA A 553 -20.17 4.15 0.89
C ALA A 553 -19.55 5.00 2.02
N ILE A 554 -20.04 6.23 2.23
CA ILE A 554 -19.60 7.12 3.31
C ILE A 554 -20.00 6.55 4.68
N CYS A 555 -21.23 6.06 4.83
CA CYS A 555 -21.68 5.47 6.10
C CYS A 555 -20.88 4.22 6.49
N LEU A 556 -20.44 3.43 5.49
CA LEU A 556 -19.68 2.20 5.71
C LEU A 556 -18.17 2.45 5.91
N ASN A 557 -17.56 3.27 5.04
CA ASN A 557 -16.11 3.37 4.89
C ASN A 557 -15.54 4.75 5.24
N ASN A 558 -16.38 5.69 5.69
CA ASN A 558 -16.05 7.11 5.92
C ASN A 558 -15.77 7.89 4.62
N PHE A 559 -15.49 9.18 4.75
CA PHE A 559 -15.19 10.05 3.62
C PHE A 559 -13.81 9.71 3.01
N ASP A 560 -13.76 9.62 1.68
CA ASP A 560 -12.53 9.57 0.90
C ASP A 560 -12.57 10.65 -0.17
N TRP A 561 -11.83 11.75 0.05
CA TRP A 561 -11.79 12.88 -0.86
C TRP A 561 -11.21 12.51 -2.24
N ARG A 562 -10.48 11.39 -2.36
CA ARG A 562 -9.98 10.87 -3.64
C ARG A 562 -11.11 10.27 -4.49
N ILE A 563 -12.22 9.91 -3.86
CA ILE A 563 -13.40 9.29 -4.48
C ILE A 563 -14.56 10.31 -4.58
N CYS A 564 -14.70 11.19 -3.60
CA CYS A 564 -15.87 12.08 -3.46
C CYS A 564 -15.80 13.39 -4.29
N GLY A 565 -14.87 13.50 -5.24
CA GLY A 565 -14.79 14.61 -6.19
C GLY A 565 -14.06 15.85 -5.66
N THR A 566 -13.07 16.31 -6.40
CA THR A 566 -12.29 17.54 -6.15
C THR A 566 -13.01 18.77 -6.71
N HIS A 567 -14.23 19.05 -6.27
CA HIS A 567 -14.88 20.32 -6.64
C HIS A 567 -14.35 21.43 -5.73
N GLY A 568 -13.67 22.42 -6.32
CA GLY A 568 -13.23 23.61 -5.58
C GLY A 568 -12.19 23.34 -4.49
N THR A 569 -11.03 22.75 -4.84
CA THR A 569 -9.92 22.52 -3.89
C THR A 569 -9.16 23.82 -3.56
N ALA A 570 -9.86 24.92 -3.29
CA ALA A 570 -9.26 26.24 -3.08
C ALA A 570 -8.40 26.30 -1.81
N TYR A 571 -8.71 25.46 -0.81
CA TYR A 571 -8.09 25.47 0.52
C TYR A 571 -7.39 24.14 0.85
N GLY A 572 -7.09 23.34 -0.17
CA GLY A 572 -6.36 22.07 -0.06
C GLY A 572 -7.07 20.88 -0.68
N LYS A 573 -6.33 19.80 -0.89
CA LYS A 573 -6.79 18.51 -1.41
C LYS A 573 -7.20 17.60 -0.25
N GLY A 574 -8.37 17.89 0.32
CA GLY A 574 -8.95 17.16 1.45
C GLY A 574 -10.48 17.12 1.37
N SER A 575 -11.12 16.61 2.42
CA SER A 575 -12.58 16.57 2.56
C SER A 575 -13.09 17.92 3.07
N TYR A 576 -14.08 18.50 2.37
CA TYR A 576 -14.64 19.82 2.66
C TYR A 576 -15.90 19.73 3.51
N PHE A 577 -16.00 20.57 4.53
CA PHE A 577 -17.15 20.67 5.43
C PHE A 577 -17.53 22.13 5.63
N ALA A 578 -18.82 22.42 5.60
CA ALA A 578 -19.35 23.78 5.72
C ALA A 578 -20.03 24.00 7.05
N ARG A 579 -19.86 25.20 7.62
CA ARG A 579 -20.66 25.65 8.76
C ARG A 579 -22.14 25.78 8.39
N ASP A 580 -22.42 26.26 7.18
CA ASP A 580 -23.76 26.63 6.73
C ASP A 580 -24.33 25.55 5.81
N ALA A 581 -25.53 25.04 6.11
CA ALA A 581 -26.23 24.04 5.30
C ALA A 581 -26.46 24.53 3.85
N LYS A 582 -26.73 25.84 3.70
CA LYS A 582 -26.89 26.50 2.39
C LYS A 582 -25.70 26.29 1.47
N TYR A 583 -24.47 26.31 2.01
CA TYR A 583 -23.28 26.07 1.20
C TYR A 583 -23.21 24.61 0.74
N SER A 584 -23.48 23.67 1.65
CA SER A 584 -23.50 22.24 1.34
C SER A 584 -24.61 21.84 0.35
N HIS A 585 -25.73 22.56 0.33
CA HIS A 585 -26.83 22.31 -0.60
C HIS A 585 -26.39 22.30 -2.08
N SER A 586 -25.50 23.21 -2.48
CA SER A 586 -24.99 23.30 -3.85
C SER A 586 -24.18 22.08 -4.30
N TYR A 587 -23.79 21.21 -3.36
CA TYR A 587 -23.07 19.96 -3.61
C TYR A 587 -23.97 18.72 -3.49
N THR A 588 -25.25 18.93 -3.19
CA THR A 588 -26.27 17.87 -3.30
C THR A 588 -26.76 17.81 -4.74
N GLY A 589 -26.83 16.61 -5.32
CA GLY A 589 -27.30 16.45 -6.71
C GLY A 589 -28.71 16.99 -6.95
N ASP A 590 -29.11 17.13 -8.21
CA ASP A 590 -30.37 17.79 -8.62
C ASP A 590 -31.64 16.96 -8.45
N SER A 591 -31.63 16.00 -7.54
CA SER A 591 -32.80 15.18 -7.20
C SER A 591 -33.88 16.02 -6.49
N THR A 592 -35.15 15.64 -6.68
CA THR A 592 -36.30 16.18 -5.92
C THR A 592 -36.17 15.89 -4.43
N THR A 593 -35.53 14.77 -4.08
CA THR A 593 -35.17 14.39 -2.71
C THR A 593 -33.66 14.44 -2.57
N ARG A 594 -33.18 15.34 -1.72
CA ARG A 594 -31.76 15.63 -1.50
C ARG A 594 -31.33 15.10 -0.15
N ASN A 595 -30.04 14.77 -0.07
CA ASN A 595 -29.42 14.24 1.13
C ASN A 595 -28.17 15.07 1.47
N MET A 596 -27.96 15.38 2.74
CA MET A 596 -26.71 15.95 3.22
C MET A 596 -26.34 15.36 4.58
N PHE A 597 -25.05 15.27 4.86
CA PHE A 597 -24.57 14.82 6.16
C PHE A 597 -24.40 16.00 7.13
N VAL A 598 -24.59 15.71 8.41
CA VAL A 598 -23.98 16.46 9.51
C VAL A 598 -22.92 15.56 10.14
N CYS A 599 -21.68 16.03 10.17
CA CYS A 599 -20.52 15.28 10.60
C CYS A 599 -19.90 15.93 11.83
N ARG A 600 -19.39 15.11 12.76
CA ARG A 600 -18.44 15.57 13.78
C ARG A 600 -17.06 15.61 13.16
N ILE A 601 -16.40 16.75 13.27
CA ILE A 601 -15.09 17.01 12.69
C ILE A 601 -14.13 17.46 13.80
N LEU A 602 -13.01 16.78 13.93
CA LEU A 602 -11.90 17.20 14.79
C LEU A 602 -11.07 18.26 14.06
N VAL A 603 -11.52 19.51 14.14
CA VAL A 603 -10.88 20.62 13.44
C VAL A 603 -9.53 21.01 14.06
N GLY A 604 -9.37 20.77 15.37
CA GLY A 604 -8.13 21.03 16.10
C GLY A 604 -7.62 22.46 15.90
N ASP A 605 -6.31 22.64 15.89
CA ASP A 605 -5.67 23.90 15.53
C ASP A 605 -5.70 24.05 14.00
N TYR A 606 -6.34 25.10 13.49
CA TYR A 606 -6.50 25.31 12.05
C TYR A 606 -5.80 26.56 11.53
N THR A 607 -5.48 26.57 10.24
CA THR A 607 -4.92 27.74 9.54
C THR A 607 -5.57 27.99 8.18
N VAL A 608 -5.25 29.10 7.51
CA VAL A 608 -5.77 29.36 6.15
C VAL A 608 -5.23 28.30 5.19
N GLY A 609 -6.12 27.70 4.41
CA GLY A 609 -5.76 26.70 3.41
C GLY A 609 -5.25 27.30 2.11
N ASP A 610 -4.50 26.49 1.37
CA ASP A 610 -4.05 26.78 0.01
C ASP A 610 -4.33 25.59 -0.91
N SER A 611 -4.65 25.87 -2.17
CA SER A 611 -5.02 24.85 -3.14
C SER A 611 -3.96 23.77 -3.41
N SER A 612 -2.69 24.09 -3.17
CA SER A 612 -1.56 23.17 -3.31
C SER A 612 -1.44 22.16 -2.18
N TYR A 613 -2.05 22.42 -1.02
CA TYR A 613 -1.87 21.60 0.18
C TYR A 613 -2.46 20.20 0.02
N VAL A 614 -1.64 19.19 0.34
CA VAL A 614 -2.03 17.77 0.42
C VAL A 614 -2.11 17.26 1.86
N ARG A 615 -1.67 18.08 2.81
CA ARG A 615 -1.78 17.94 4.26
C ARG A 615 -1.82 19.35 4.86
N PRO A 616 -2.23 19.55 6.11
CA PRO A 616 -2.13 20.85 6.75
C PRO A 616 -0.67 21.35 6.74
N PRO A 617 -0.43 22.67 6.64
CA PRO A 617 0.92 23.21 6.65
C PRO A 617 1.56 23.11 8.04
N SER A 618 2.87 23.29 8.08
CA SER A 618 3.64 23.30 9.33
C SER A 618 3.38 24.57 10.14
N LYS A 619 3.36 24.45 11.47
CA LYS A 619 3.26 25.58 12.43
C LYS A 619 4.58 26.33 12.59
N ASP A 620 5.70 25.64 12.41
CA ASP A 620 7.05 26.17 12.67
C ASP A 620 7.95 26.17 11.41
N GLY A 621 7.40 25.78 10.26
CA GLY A 621 8.14 25.64 9.00
C GLY A 621 9.00 24.36 8.93
N GLY A 622 8.99 23.53 9.98
CA GLY A 622 9.63 22.22 10.02
C GLY A 622 8.68 21.09 9.59
N ASP A 623 9.15 19.85 9.68
CA ASP A 623 8.42 18.66 9.19
C ASP A 623 7.71 17.85 10.28
N THR A 624 7.61 18.37 11.50
CA THR A 624 7.12 17.60 12.67
C THR A 624 5.88 18.18 13.33
N HIS A 625 5.63 19.49 13.23
CA HIS A 625 4.51 20.15 13.90
C HIS A 625 3.55 20.77 12.89
N PHE A 626 2.40 20.13 12.68
CA PHE A 626 1.41 20.58 11.70
C PHE A 626 0.17 21.16 12.37
N TYR A 627 -0.56 21.98 11.62
CA TYR A 627 -1.97 22.24 11.90
C TYR A 627 -2.79 20.96 11.72
N ASP A 628 -3.99 20.94 12.28
CA ASP A 628 -4.90 19.80 12.23
C ASP A 628 -5.89 19.91 11.05
N SER A 629 -6.23 21.13 10.65
CA SER A 629 -7.11 21.39 9.50
C SER A 629 -6.83 22.74 8.84
N CYS A 630 -7.43 22.95 7.67
CA CYS A 630 -7.36 24.21 6.93
C CYS A 630 -8.73 24.87 6.86
N VAL A 631 -8.78 26.19 6.81
CA VAL A 631 -10.01 26.99 6.73
C VAL A 631 -9.94 28.04 5.63
N ASN A 632 -11.09 28.57 5.23
CA ASN A 632 -11.14 29.71 4.30
C ASN A 632 -10.81 31.05 4.96
N ASN A 633 -11.08 31.20 6.26
CA ASN A 633 -10.85 32.43 7.02
C ASN A 633 -10.57 32.10 8.50
N LEU A 634 -9.54 32.70 9.09
CA LEU A 634 -9.15 32.43 10.49
C LEU A 634 -10.14 32.99 11.52
N HIS A 635 -10.74 34.15 11.24
CA HIS A 635 -11.57 34.87 12.20
C HIS A 635 -13.01 34.35 12.22
N SER A 636 -13.56 34.04 11.04
CA SER A 636 -14.91 33.48 10.89
C SER A 636 -14.87 32.34 9.87
N PRO A 637 -14.37 31.15 10.26
CA PRO A 637 -14.29 30.01 9.37
C PRO A 637 -15.69 29.50 9.02
N SER A 638 -15.99 29.43 7.73
CA SER A 638 -17.24 28.86 7.20
C SER A 638 -17.01 27.58 6.40
N ILE A 639 -15.77 27.31 6.01
CA ILE A 639 -15.34 26.10 5.31
C ILE A 639 -14.13 25.54 6.06
N PHE A 640 -14.17 24.23 6.32
CA PHE A 640 -13.07 23.47 6.91
C PHE A 640 -12.65 22.36 5.94
N VAL A 641 -11.34 22.15 5.82
CA VAL A 641 -10.72 21.10 5.01
C VAL A 641 -9.88 20.23 5.94
N VAL A 642 -10.23 18.95 5.99
CA VAL A 642 -9.49 17.92 6.74
C VAL A 642 -8.90 16.91 5.78
N PHE A 643 -7.69 16.47 6.09
CA PHE A 643 -6.89 15.62 5.20
C PHE A 643 -6.83 14.17 5.69
N GLU A 644 -7.00 13.95 7.01
CA GLU A 644 -7.08 12.65 7.63
C GLU A 644 -8.55 12.24 7.83
N LYS A 645 -8.94 11.09 7.28
CA LYS A 645 -10.32 10.59 7.34
C LYS A 645 -10.75 10.24 8.76
N HIS A 646 -9.81 9.88 9.64
CA HIS A 646 -10.11 9.57 11.04
C HIS A 646 -10.51 10.80 11.87
N GLN A 647 -10.32 12.03 11.35
CA GLN A 647 -10.85 13.26 11.96
C GLN A 647 -12.36 13.45 11.73
N ILE A 648 -13.02 12.54 11.01
CA ILE A 648 -14.40 12.69 10.55
C ILE A 648 -15.27 11.55 11.09
N TYR A 649 -16.45 11.91 11.60
CA TYR A 649 -17.52 10.95 11.87
C TYR A 649 -18.83 11.43 11.22
N PRO A 650 -19.38 10.70 10.23
CA PRO A 650 -20.70 11.00 9.68
C PRO A 650 -21.78 10.65 10.72
N GLU A 651 -22.31 11.65 11.42
CA GLU A 651 -23.19 11.43 12.58
C GLU A 651 -24.67 11.38 12.18
N TYR A 652 -25.10 12.27 11.29
CA TYR A 652 -26.49 12.32 10.82
C TYR A 652 -26.58 12.43 9.31
N LEU A 653 -27.64 11.86 8.75
CA LEU A 653 -28.07 12.06 7.38
C LEU A 653 -29.41 12.80 7.39
N ILE A 654 -29.47 13.97 6.75
CA ILE A 654 -30.69 14.75 6.58
C ILE A 654 -31.20 14.51 5.17
N GLN A 655 -32.43 14.01 5.07
CA GLN A 655 -33.17 13.93 3.81
C GLN A 655 -34.22 15.04 3.75
N TYR A 656 -34.23 15.82 2.67
CA TYR A 656 -35.10 16.98 2.53
C TYR A 656 -35.52 17.22 1.07
N ARG A 657 -36.55 18.04 0.87
CA ARG A 657 -37.08 18.40 -0.46
C ARG A 657 -37.56 19.85 -0.48
N ASP A 658 -37.78 20.39 -1.66
CA ASP A 658 -38.36 21.73 -1.84
C ASP A 658 -39.78 21.77 -1.22
N ALA A 659 -40.03 22.73 -0.33
CA ALA A 659 -41.31 22.88 0.36
C ALA A 659 -42.46 23.26 -0.60
N HIS A 660 -42.16 23.83 -1.77
CA HIS A 660 -43.13 24.28 -2.76
C HIS A 660 -43.43 23.23 -3.84
N SER A 661 -42.73 22.08 -3.83
CA SER A 661 -42.94 20.98 -4.81
C SER A 661 -44.20 20.13 -4.57
N SER A 662 -44.98 20.41 -3.52
CA SER A 662 -46.23 19.69 -3.20
C SER A 662 -47.47 20.14 -3.98
N TYR A 663 -47.36 21.17 -4.84
CA TYR A 663 -48.44 21.63 -5.73
C TYR A 663 -48.18 21.24 -7.19
N SER A 664 -48.08 19.94 -7.47
CA SER A 664 -48.29 19.40 -8.82
C SER A 664 -48.72 17.93 -8.72
N SER A 665 -49.86 17.70 -8.11
CA SER A 665 -50.58 16.44 -8.23
C SER A 665 -52.06 16.76 -8.31
N SER A 666 -52.49 17.20 -9.50
CA SER A 666 -53.93 17.26 -9.80
C SER A 666 -54.50 15.84 -9.70
N PRO A 667 -55.61 15.61 -8.98
CA PRO A 667 -56.19 14.29 -8.85
C PRO A 667 -56.86 13.91 -10.18
N THR A 668 -56.38 12.83 -10.80
CA THR A 668 -57.10 12.15 -11.88
C THR A 668 -58.38 11.53 -11.30
N TYR A 669 -59.50 12.21 -11.48
CA TYR A 669 -60.82 11.60 -11.35
C TYR A 669 -61.03 10.62 -12.50
N HIS A 670 -61.16 9.34 -12.15
CA HIS A 670 -61.70 8.33 -13.04
C HIS A 670 -63.21 8.53 -13.19
N TYR A 671 -63.69 8.71 -14.42
CA TYR A 671 -65.01 8.28 -14.87
C TYR A 671 -64.87 7.60 -16.24
N PRO A 672 -65.59 6.50 -16.52
CA PRO A 672 -65.51 5.77 -17.78
C PRO A 672 -66.63 6.19 -18.74
N LEU A 673 -66.36 6.29 -20.05
CA LEU A 673 -67.06 5.53 -21.11
C LEU A 673 -66.60 5.89 -22.55
N ASN A 674 -66.41 4.83 -23.35
CA ASN A 674 -66.77 4.59 -24.75
C ASN A 674 -66.32 5.51 -25.92
N THR A 675 -65.44 4.91 -26.73
CA THR A 675 -65.50 4.70 -28.20
C THR A 675 -66.32 5.67 -29.07
N THR A 676 -65.68 6.38 -30.00
CA THR A 676 -65.72 6.08 -31.46
C THR A 676 -64.71 6.92 -32.27
N THR A 677 -64.38 6.37 -33.42
CA THR A 677 -63.43 6.72 -34.50
C THR A 677 -63.54 8.11 -35.13
N VAL A 678 -62.42 8.65 -35.68
CA VAL A 678 -62.20 9.02 -37.11
C VAL A 678 -60.82 9.68 -37.32
N ASN A 679 -60.28 9.47 -38.52
CA ASN A 679 -58.93 9.70 -39.07
C ASN A 679 -58.47 11.15 -39.29
N THR A 680 -57.13 11.26 -39.49
CA THR A 680 -56.36 12.21 -40.37
C THR A 680 -56.34 13.69 -39.96
N THR A 681 -55.20 14.36 -39.78
CA THR A 681 -54.14 14.63 -40.79
C THR A 681 -52.92 15.26 -40.09
N ALA A 682 -51.74 15.06 -40.68
CA ALA A 682 -50.53 15.78 -40.33
C ALA A 682 -50.54 17.19 -40.92
N HIS A 683 -50.24 18.22 -40.12
CA HIS A 683 -49.55 19.42 -40.59
C HIS A 683 -48.72 20.06 -39.45
N THR A 684 -47.53 20.45 -39.87
CA THR A 684 -46.40 21.10 -39.20
C THR A 684 -46.71 22.46 -38.56
N ALA A 685 -46.20 22.70 -37.35
CA ALA A 685 -45.84 24.06 -36.89
C ALA A 685 -44.79 24.04 -35.75
N ALA A 686 -43.62 24.60 -36.08
CA ALA A 686 -42.56 25.20 -35.26
C ALA A 686 -42.54 25.00 -33.73
N THR A 687 -41.53 24.24 -33.25
CA THR A 687 -41.01 24.35 -31.88
C THR A 687 -39.96 25.45 -31.79
N SER A 688 -40.32 26.56 -31.14
CA SER A 688 -39.39 27.57 -30.62
C SER A 688 -38.66 26.97 -29.41
N ALA A 689 -37.36 26.73 -29.56
CA ALA A 689 -36.47 26.38 -28.45
C ALA A 689 -35.81 27.67 -27.93
N TYR A 690 -36.27 28.17 -26.78
CA TYR A 690 -35.55 29.20 -26.03
C TYR A 690 -34.96 28.58 -24.76
N ARG A 691 -33.65 28.35 -24.81
CA ARG A 691 -32.76 28.02 -23.70
C ARG A 691 -32.02 29.31 -23.33
N PRO A 692 -32.08 29.82 -22.09
CA PRO A 692 -31.21 30.93 -21.71
C PRO A 692 -29.78 30.42 -21.54
N THR A 693 -28.88 30.87 -22.40
CA THR A 693 -27.43 30.87 -22.17
C THR A 693 -27.05 32.04 -21.25
N PRO A 694 -26.28 31.83 -20.17
CA PRO A 694 -25.69 32.93 -19.42
C PRO A 694 -24.50 33.53 -20.19
N THR A 695 -24.51 34.86 -20.30
CA THR A 695 -23.48 35.71 -20.89
C THR A 695 -22.12 35.63 -20.16
N PRO A 696 -20.98 35.67 -20.87
CA PRO A 696 -19.67 35.73 -20.26
C PRO A 696 -19.39 37.12 -19.69
N ARG A 697 -18.93 37.19 -18.44
CA ARG A 697 -18.37 38.41 -17.85
C ARG A 697 -16.93 38.58 -18.37
N SER A 698 -16.64 39.78 -18.87
CA SER A 698 -15.37 40.23 -19.45
C SER A 698 -14.18 40.07 -18.49
N VAL A 699 -13.15 39.36 -18.96
CA VAL A 699 -11.80 39.32 -18.38
C VAL A 699 -10.98 40.42 -19.07
N PRO A 700 -10.19 41.25 -18.34
CA PRO A 700 -9.28 42.19 -18.98
C PRO A 700 -8.17 41.45 -19.75
N GLN A 701 -7.90 41.88 -20.98
CA GLN A 701 -6.83 41.37 -21.84
C GLN A 701 -5.44 41.55 -21.21
N PRO A 702 -4.52 40.56 -21.33
CA PRO A 702 -3.10 40.77 -21.04
C PRO A 702 -2.46 41.62 -22.15
N THR A 703 -1.69 42.62 -21.74
CA THR A 703 -0.83 43.44 -22.59
C THR A 703 0.29 42.60 -23.23
N PRO A 704 0.70 42.91 -24.48
CA PRO A 704 1.80 42.19 -25.13
C PRO A 704 3.15 42.51 -24.48
N ALA A 705 3.95 41.47 -24.25
CA ALA A 705 5.32 41.58 -23.76
C ALA A 705 6.23 42.29 -24.77
N PRO A 706 7.21 43.10 -24.33
CA PRO A 706 8.17 43.70 -25.24
C PRO A 706 9.17 42.66 -25.75
N THR A 707 9.37 42.67 -27.07
CA THR A 707 10.39 41.93 -27.81
C THR A 707 11.79 42.34 -27.38
N TYR A 708 12.60 41.37 -26.91
CA TYR A 708 14.03 41.55 -26.69
C TYR A 708 14.81 41.07 -27.92
N THR A 709 15.46 42.00 -28.61
CA THR A 709 16.45 41.75 -29.66
C THR A 709 17.82 41.42 -29.06
N PRO A 710 18.57 40.44 -29.59
CA PRO A 710 19.93 40.14 -29.15
C PRO A 710 20.94 41.10 -29.82
N PRO A 711 21.97 41.59 -29.11
CA PRO A 711 23.09 42.26 -29.77
C PRO A 711 24.17 41.24 -30.19
N SER A 712 24.76 41.46 -31.37
CA SER A 712 25.92 40.74 -31.91
C SER A 712 27.26 41.37 -31.46
N PRO A 713 28.41 40.69 -31.66
CA PRO A 713 29.62 40.83 -30.84
C PRO A 713 30.77 41.63 -31.49
N ALA A 714 31.64 42.21 -30.64
CA ALA A 714 33.10 42.53 -30.79
C ALA A 714 33.47 43.65 -29.79
N ALA A 715 34.67 43.88 -29.26
CA ALA A 715 35.91 43.16 -29.03
C ALA A 715 36.74 44.00 -28.00
N SER A 716 37.58 43.34 -27.21
CA SER A 716 38.86 43.76 -26.58
C SER A 716 39.12 45.22 -26.15
N ALA A 717 39.41 45.44 -24.85
CA ALA A 717 40.68 46.05 -24.34
C ALA A 717 40.62 46.43 -22.82
N SER A 718 41.49 45.77 -22.04
CA SER A 718 42.37 46.25 -20.94
C SER A 718 42.06 47.55 -20.14
N TYR A 719 42.09 47.48 -18.80
CA TYR A 719 43.22 47.89 -17.91
C TYR A 719 42.83 48.10 -16.42
N ARG A 720 43.74 47.63 -15.55
CA ARG A 720 44.20 48.12 -14.22
C ARG A 720 43.26 48.27 -13.00
N THR A 721 43.71 47.58 -11.95
CA THR A 721 43.45 47.72 -10.51
C THR A 721 43.97 49.03 -9.89
N PRO A 722 43.35 49.46 -8.78
CA PRO A 722 44.07 50.09 -7.68
C PRO A 722 43.85 49.40 -6.33
N SER A 723 44.93 49.35 -5.56
CA SER A 723 45.09 48.91 -4.17
C SER A 723 44.84 50.06 -3.18
N TYR A 724 44.31 49.80 -1.97
CA TYR A 724 44.79 50.41 -0.71
C TYR A 724 44.38 49.57 0.52
N THR A 725 45.30 49.57 1.48
CA THR A 725 45.49 48.81 2.74
C THR A 725 44.63 49.26 3.93
N TYR A 726 44.47 48.43 4.98
CA TYR A 726 44.79 48.78 6.39
C TYR A 726 44.73 47.58 7.39
N ASN A 727 45.89 47.35 8.04
CA ASN A 727 46.27 46.92 9.40
C ASN A 727 45.63 45.77 10.22
N ILE A 728 46.57 44.98 10.79
CA ILE A 728 46.46 43.87 11.76
C ILE A 728 46.79 44.40 13.19
N PRO A 729 46.14 43.93 14.27
CA PRO A 729 46.64 44.05 15.63
C PRO A 729 47.49 42.83 16.07
N ARG A 730 48.57 43.14 16.78
CA ARG A 730 49.64 42.28 17.27
C ARG A 730 49.26 41.52 18.56
N ALA A 731 49.81 40.32 18.71
CA ALA A 731 49.68 39.44 19.88
C ALA A 731 50.51 39.89 21.10
N SER A 732 50.06 39.51 22.29
CA SER A 732 50.78 39.58 23.58
C SER A 732 50.83 38.18 24.25
N PRO A 733 51.82 37.89 25.11
CA PRO A 733 52.43 36.56 25.25
C PRO A 733 51.94 35.71 26.44
N LYS A 734 52.24 34.40 26.36
CA LYS A 734 52.00 33.34 27.36
C LYS A 734 52.80 33.54 28.66
N PRO A 735 52.28 33.16 29.84
CA PRO A 735 53.07 32.84 31.01
C PRO A 735 53.47 31.35 31.07
N SER A 736 54.65 31.12 31.64
CA SER A 736 55.33 29.84 31.86
C SER A 736 54.80 29.04 33.05
N LYS A 737 55.02 27.72 33.00
CA LYS A 737 54.76 26.70 34.04
C LYS A 737 55.46 27.00 35.38
N PRO A 738 54.98 26.36 36.45
CA PRO A 738 55.86 25.67 37.39
C PRO A 738 55.55 24.16 37.50
N GLU A 739 56.60 23.40 37.80
CA GLU A 739 56.59 21.97 38.16
C GLU A 739 56.22 21.76 39.63
N SER A 740 55.67 20.57 39.91
CA SER A 740 55.62 19.78 41.17
C SER A 740 54.27 19.04 41.21
N SER A 741 54.06 17.86 41.78
CA SER A 741 54.85 16.69 42.17
C SER A 741 53.81 15.67 42.66
N CYS A 742 54.00 14.36 42.44
CA CYS A 742 53.21 13.33 43.13
C CYS A 742 53.32 13.48 44.66
N ILE A 743 52.20 13.43 45.40
CA ILE A 743 52.09 12.74 46.71
C ILE A 743 50.70 12.10 46.83
N ILE A 744 50.75 10.88 47.35
CA ILE A 744 49.73 9.88 47.67
C ILE A 744 48.68 10.38 48.69
N SER A 745 47.42 9.98 48.53
CA SER A 745 46.49 9.48 49.57
C SER A 745 45.24 8.92 48.92
#